data_AF-A0A3Q3R200-F1
#
_entry.id   AF-A0A3Q3R200-F1
#
_cell.length_a   1.000
_cell.length_b   1.000
_cell.length_c   1.000
_cell.angle_alpha   90.00
_cell.angle_beta   90.00
_cell.angle_gamma   90.00
#
_symmetry.space_group_name_H-M   'P 1'
#
loop_
_entity.id
_entity.type
_entity.pdbx_description
1 polymer ?
#
loop_
_entity_poly.entity_id
_entity_poly.type
_entity_poly.pdbx_seq_one_letter_code
_entity_poly.pdbx_strand_id
1 'polypeptide(L)'
;MEYWRQCAMWLISCNVLPENHRVTADTAQVFDLAQTLRDGVLLCQLLNNLRPHTINLKEINIRPQMSQFLCLKNIRVFLTSCSEVFGMKKSDLFDAFDLFDVRDFGKVLDTLSKLSYTTITHQRGFKPFPTEESLKDEDIYSTLEDMIDQNGPEDEDDYAAVYGPEEDYAGEEIYEDLMRIEQHPPLKQEEVDVRSCCLTELRQTEEKYTETLESIEKYFLNPLKKFFSLAEIEDVFVNIPDLVKVHKSLVVDMQDSIFNKNALNLYQIFVHYKERLLIYGTYCSQVESAIATLDLIYKEKEDVRLKLQECSKRANSGKFTLRDLLVVPMQRVLKYHLLLQELVKHTHDAADKSNLKIALVAMKDLAQYVNEVKRDNETLREIGQYQRSIENLNQSLITFGRPKGDGEVRILSNVDKRKQDRHIFLFDMVVIICKRRGDNYEMKDMLDLNYFKITSNPTSDRESKKWCYGFYVIHQQGHTGFEFFFKTKELQKKWLDQFEMAISNIRPEKASHNSHQFKMHTFEGITSCSYCHLLLRGVFNQGYHCLKCGLGAHKECLGRLEVCGKTDSAKTRPKESTAPPDPVLPRMVVIRDYSGIPSPHCGPPLSIHVGDVIELMFADLRSSWWQGKILATSKIGFFPSDAVRPCPCVPKPVDYSAQLWYAGPMERYQAGVELLDQENGTYLVRHRSKESSEYAISIKFKDKVKHIKILTKDGFFYIAESRLFKTVLDLVEYYKQHSLKEGFSSLDTMLQVPYRELSNGNMPRAITKAGSVSPGGCSFVPPSFSPFWSGTVLSPRLVGIAVARYDFCSRDTRELSLLQGDIIKIYTKMSNGWWKGELDGRVGWFPSTYVEEED
;
A
#
# COMPACT_ATOMS: atom_id res chain seq x y z
N MET A 1 10.12 -10.67 -39.70
CA MET A 1 9.74 -10.33 -38.30
C MET A 1 10.18 -8.90 -38.05
N GLU A 2 9.35 -8.08 -37.39
CA GLU A 2 9.73 -6.69 -37.07
C GLU A 2 11.03 -6.64 -36.27
N TYR A 3 11.84 -5.61 -36.50
CA TYR A 3 13.19 -5.50 -35.92
C TYR A 3 13.17 -5.52 -34.38
N TRP A 4 12.25 -4.79 -33.76
CA TRP A 4 12.08 -4.75 -32.31
C TRP A 4 11.62 -6.09 -31.71
N ARG A 5 10.80 -6.87 -32.44
CA ARG A 5 10.38 -8.22 -32.00
C ARG A 5 11.54 -9.21 -31.99
N GLN A 6 12.47 -9.09 -32.95
CA GLN A 6 13.70 -9.89 -32.92
C GLN A 6 14.58 -9.54 -31.71
N CYS A 7 14.66 -8.24 -31.35
CA CYS A 7 15.33 -7.81 -30.13
C CYS A 7 14.66 -8.40 -28.88
N ALA A 8 13.33 -8.37 -28.78
CA ALA A 8 12.59 -8.96 -27.66
C ALA A 8 12.87 -10.47 -27.52
N MET A 9 12.85 -11.22 -28.63
CA MET A 9 13.19 -12.65 -28.64
C MET A 9 14.66 -12.90 -28.22
N TRP A 10 15.57 -12.02 -28.62
CA TRP A 10 16.96 -12.12 -28.19
C TRP A 10 17.12 -11.89 -26.68
N LEU A 11 16.45 -10.89 -26.11
CA LEU A 11 16.44 -10.63 -24.67
C LEU A 11 15.88 -11.82 -23.86
N ILE A 12 14.85 -12.50 -24.37
CA ILE A 12 14.33 -13.74 -23.78
C ILE A 12 15.39 -14.85 -23.83
N SER A 13 16.04 -15.03 -24.99
CA SER A 13 17.11 -16.03 -25.14
C SER A 13 18.30 -15.78 -24.20
N CYS A 14 18.53 -14.53 -23.81
CA CYS A 14 19.53 -14.12 -22.84
C CYS A 14 19.05 -14.16 -21.39
N ASN A 15 17.86 -14.73 -21.09
CA ASN A 15 17.25 -14.79 -19.76
C ASN A 15 17.05 -13.41 -19.11
N VAL A 16 16.77 -12.37 -19.91
CA VAL A 16 16.47 -11.02 -19.41
C VAL A 16 14.96 -10.82 -19.23
N LEU A 17 14.16 -11.37 -20.14
CA LEU A 17 12.71 -11.33 -20.11
C LEU A 17 12.14 -12.75 -20.04
N PRO A 18 11.06 -13.00 -19.28
CA PRO A 18 10.40 -14.30 -19.26
C PRO A 18 9.68 -14.58 -20.60
N GLU A 19 9.48 -15.86 -20.95
CA GLU A 19 8.86 -16.24 -22.24
C GLU A 19 7.42 -15.74 -22.38
N ASN A 20 6.68 -15.64 -21.27
CA ASN A 20 5.30 -15.17 -21.19
C ASN A 20 5.17 -13.65 -20.95
N HIS A 21 6.25 -12.87 -21.15
CA HIS A 21 6.25 -11.43 -20.95
C HIS A 21 5.30 -10.70 -21.93
N ARG A 22 4.69 -9.59 -21.53
CA ARG A 22 3.72 -8.84 -22.38
C ARG A 22 4.25 -8.47 -23.77
N VAL A 23 5.56 -8.24 -23.90
CA VAL A 23 6.21 -7.86 -25.17
C VAL A 23 6.20 -9.00 -26.21
N THR A 24 5.92 -10.24 -25.80
CA THR A 24 5.77 -11.39 -26.71
C THR A 24 4.34 -11.57 -27.19
N ALA A 25 3.37 -10.82 -26.66
CA ALA A 25 1.98 -10.92 -27.09
C ALA A 25 1.82 -10.52 -28.57
N ASP A 26 0.84 -11.11 -29.25
CA ASP A 26 0.53 -10.76 -30.64
C ASP A 26 0.09 -9.29 -30.75
N THR A 27 -0.56 -8.76 -29.71
CA THR A 27 -1.01 -7.36 -29.62
C THR A 27 0.09 -6.38 -29.19
N ALA A 28 1.29 -6.86 -28.85
CA ALA A 28 2.37 -6.02 -28.36
C ALA A 28 2.86 -5.02 -29.42
N GLN A 29 3.22 -3.83 -28.96
CA GLN A 29 3.77 -2.75 -29.76
C GLN A 29 5.23 -2.48 -29.37
N VAL A 30 5.98 -1.81 -30.23
CA VAL A 30 7.34 -1.35 -29.93
C VAL A 30 7.40 -0.49 -28.65
N PHE A 31 6.30 0.21 -28.37
CA PHE A 31 6.09 0.94 -27.12
C PHE A 31 6.31 0.08 -25.87
N ASP A 32 5.79 -1.15 -25.85
CA ASP A 32 5.88 -2.04 -24.68
C ASP A 32 7.34 -2.42 -24.40
N LEU A 33 8.12 -2.69 -25.45
CA LEU A 33 9.55 -2.97 -25.33
C LEU A 33 10.32 -1.73 -24.85
N ALA A 34 10.01 -0.56 -25.41
CA ALA A 34 10.66 0.68 -25.02
C ALA A 34 10.38 1.03 -23.55
N GLN A 35 9.15 0.85 -23.09
CA GLN A 35 8.76 1.05 -21.70
C GLN A 35 9.48 0.08 -20.76
N THR A 36 9.56 -1.20 -21.12
CA THR A 36 10.24 -2.23 -20.32
C THR A 36 11.76 -1.99 -20.20
N LEU A 37 12.42 -1.45 -21.23
CA LEU A 37 13.86 -1.15 -21.18
C LEU A 37 14.20 0.24 -20.60
N ARG A 38 13.19 1.12 -20.43
CA ARG A 38 13.35 2.57 -20.22
C ARG A 38 14.23 2.96 -19.04
N ASP A 39 14.25 2.16 -17.98
CA ASP A 39 14.96 2.48 -16.74
C ASP A 39 16.40 1.96 -16.67
N GLY A 40 16.84 1.22 -17.69
CA GLY A 40 18.17 0.66 -17.82
C GLY A 40 18.49 -0.53 -16.90
N VAL A 41 17.57 -0.98 -16.04
CA VAL A 41 17.82 -2.08 -15.09
C VAL A 41 18.01 -3.39 -15.84
N LEU A 42 17.09 -3.73 -16.75
CA LEU A 42 17.16 -4.94 -17.58
C LEU A 42 18.37 -4.91 -18.54
N LEU A 43 18.77 -3.72 -18.98
CA LEU A 43 19.98 -3.57 -19.79
C LEU A 43 21.25 -3.88 -18.99
N CYS A 44 21.32 -3.46 -17.73
CA CYS A 44 22.43 -3.83 -16.86
C CYS A 44 22.44 -5.34 -16.57
N GLN A 45 21.26 -5.94 -16.34
CA GLN A 45 21.13 -7.38 -16.14
C GLN A 45 21.56 -8.18 -17.38
N LEU A 46 21.20 -7.72 -18.57
CA LEU A 46 21.64 -8.31 -19.84
C LEU A 46 23.17 -8.46 -19.87
N LEU A 47 23.93 -7.43 -19.50
CA LEU A 47 25.39 -7.50 -19.51
C LEU A 47 25.93 -8.51 -18.51
N ASN A 48 25.29 -8.66 -17.34
CA ASN A 48 25.65 -9.69 -16.37
C ASN A 48 25.33 -11.12 -16.86
N ASN A 49 24.22 -11.31 -17.58
CA ASN A 49 23.87 -12.59 -18.19
C ASN A 49 24.84 -12.97 -19.31
N LEU A 50 25.28 -11.99 -20.12
CA LEU A 50 26.28 -12.19 -21.17
C LEU A 50 27.68 -12.46 -20.58
N ARG A 51 28.06 -11.71 -19.55
CA ARG A 51 29.32 -11.87 -18.83
C ARG A 51 29.11 -11.61 -17.33
N PRO A 52 29.21 -12.65 -16.48
CA PRO A 52 29.02 -12.52 -15.05
C PRO A 52 29.95 -11.47 -14.43
N HIS A 53 29.41 -10.74 -13.45
CA HIS A 53 30.11 -9.68 -12.70
C HIS A 53 30.62 -8.51 -13.57
N THR A 54 29.97 -8.25 -14.71
CA THR A 54 30.27 -7.04 -15.51
C THR A 54 29.84 -5.78 -14.75
N ILE A 55 28.62 -5.78 -14.23
CA ILE A 55 28.05 -4.68 -13.46
C ILE A 55 27.77 -5.19 -12.05
N ASN A 56 28.26 -4.47 -11.06
CA ASN A 56 27.83 -4.67 -9.69
C ASN A 56 26.40 -4.15 -9.54
N LEU A 57 25.41 -5.05 -9.42
CA LEU A 57 23.99 -4.66 -9.32
C LEU A 57 23.71 -3.74 -8.11
N LYS A 58 24.60 -3.69 -7.13
CA LYS A 58 24.53 -2.77 -5.98
C LYS A 58 24.85 -1.30 -6.33
N GLU A 59 25.49 -1.05 -7.47
CA GLU A 59 25.87 0.29 -7.92
C GLU A 59 24.80 0.97 -8.79
N ILE A 60 23.86 0.18 -9.30
CA ILE A 60 22.68 0.62 -10.04
C ILE A 60 21.46 0.68 -9.09
N ASN A 61 20.44 1.43 -9.48
CA ASN A 61 19.20 1.50 -8.72
C ASN A 61 18.21 0.50 -9.32
N ILE A 62 17.96 -0.61 -8.62
CA ILE A 62 17.10 -1.72 -9.09
C ILE A 62 15.64 -1.29 -9.17
N ARG A 63 15.20 -0.38 -8.29
CA ARG A 63 13.86 0.23 -8.32
C ARG A 63 13.99 1.73 -8.47
N PRO A 64 14.34 2.25 -9.66
CA PRO A 64 14.57 3.68 -9.84
C PRO A 64 13.27 4.49 -9.78
N GLN A 65 12.09 3.84 -9.66
CA GLN A 65 10.79 4.49 -9.55
C GLN A 65 10.47 5.50 -10.67
N MET A 66 11.08 5.31 -11.84
CA MET A 66 11.06 6.26 -12.96
C MET A 66 11.57 7.67 -12.57
N SER A 67 12.42 7.77 -11.54
CA SER A 67 13.31 8.91 -11.33
C SER A 67 14.18 9.08 -12.56
N GLN A 68 14.07 10.24 -13.20
CA GLN A 68 14.87 10.54 -14.39
C GLN A 68 16.37 10.42 -14.06
N PHE A 69 16.81 10.95 -12.92
CA PHE A 69 18.19 10.84 -12.47
C PHE A 69 18.67 9.39 -12.33
N LEU A 70 17.91 8.54 -11.62
CA LEU A 70 18.32 7.17 -11.34
C LEU A 70 18.29 6.29 -12.60
N CYS A 71 17.25 6.43 -13.44
CA CYS A 71 17.14 5.73 -14.71
C CYS A 71 18.31 6.09 -15.64
N LEU A 72 18.60 7.38 -15.82
CA LEU A 72 19.71 7.81 -16.67
C LEU A 72 21.06 7.35 -16.12
N LYS A 73 21.23 7.26 -14.79
CA LYS A 73 22.44 6.68 -14.20
C LYS A 73 22.60 5.21 -14.60
N ASN A 74 21.55 4.40 -14.45
CA ASN A 74 21.58 2.98 -14.86
C ASN A 74 21.92 2.82 -16.35
N ILE A 75 21.26 3.59 -17.22
CA ILE A 75 21.53 3.57 -18.66
C ILE A 75 22.98 3.93 -18.97
N ARG A 76 23.53 4.96 -18.31
CA ARG A 76 24.94 5.33 -18.48
C ARG A 76 25.89 4.23 -18.01
N VAL A 77 25.59 3.54 -16.91
CA VAL A 77 26.39 2.38 -16.44
C VAL A 77 26.41 1.30 -17.51
N PHE A 78 25.25 0.96 -18.08
CA PHE A 78 25.16 0.03 -19.22
C PHE A 78 26.05 0.48 -20.41
N LEU A 79 25.93 1.73 -20.85
CA LEU A 79 26.69 2.25 -21.99
C LEU A 79 28.20 2.23 -21.74
N THR A 80 28.64 2.62 -20.54
CA THR A 80 30.05 2.56 -20.13
C THR A 80 30.57 1.12 -20.16
N SER A 81 29.83 0.16 -19.58
CA SER A 81 30.21 -1.26 -19.58
C SER A 81 30.24 -1.86 -21.00
N CYS A 82 29.33 -1.46 -21.89
CA CYS A 82 29.37 -1.85 -23.30
C CYS A 82 30.68 -1.39 -23.99
N SER A 83 31.15 -0.18 -23.68
CA SER A 83 32.41 0.33 -24.23
C SER A 83 33.63 -0.34 -23.60
N GLU A 84 33.68 -0.44 -22.27
CA GLU A 84 34.87 -0.85 -21.52
C GLU A 84 35.05 -2.37 -21.49
N VAL A 85 33.96 -3.14 -21.36
CA VAL A 85 34.01 -4.60 -21.17
C VAL A 85 33.71 -5.36 -22.46
N PHE A 86 32.79 -4.86 -23.27
CA PHE A 86 32.38 -5.49 -24.55
C PHE A 86 33.08 -4.87 -25.78
N GLY A 87 33.91 -3.85 -25.58
CA GLY A 87 34.77 -3.28 -26.62
C GLY A 87 34.00 -2.56 -27.75
N MET A 88 32.76 -2.14 -27.50
CA MET A 88 31.94 -1.43 -28.48
C MET A 88 32.46 -0.01 -28.71
N LYS A 89 32.40 0.48 -29.95
CA LYS A 89 32.84 1.85 -30.28
C LYS A 89 31.78 2.86 -29.83
N LYS A 90 32.19 4.09 -29.49
CA LYS A 90 31.24 5.16 -29.15
C LYS A 90 30.21 5.45 -30.25
N SER A 91 30.57 5.27 -31.53
CA SER A 91 29.66 5.41 -32.67
C SER A 91 28.57 4.33 -32.73
N ASP A 92 28.75 3.23 -31.99
CA ASP A 92 27.84 2.10 -31.93
C ASP A 92 26.86 2.19 -30.77
N LEU A 93 27.04 3.18 -29.90
CA LEU A 93 26.27 3.39 -28.68
C LEU A 93 25.24 4.50 -28.88
N PHE A 94 24.08 4.33 -28.24
CA PHE A 94 23.06 5.37 -28.11
C PHE A 94 23.40 6.35 -26.97
N ASP A 95 22.83 7.55 -27.02
CA ASP A 95 22.89 8.53 -25.93
C ASP A 95 21.78 8.23 -24.92
N ALA A 96 22.01 8.43 -23.61
CA ALA A 96 21.04 7.97 -22.59
C ALA A 96 19.58 8.45 -22.79
N PHE A 97 19.37 9.59 -23.45
CA PHE A 97 18.04 10.13 -23.79
C PHE A 97 17.37 9.45 -24.98
N ASP A 98 18.15 8.82 -25.85
CA ASP A 98 17.62 8.05 -26.99
C ASP A 98 16.73 6.90 -26.49
N LEU A 99 17.01 6.39 -25.28
CA LEU A 99 16.19 5.41 -24.57
C LEU A 99 15.22 6.07 -23.57
N PHE A 100 15.70 6.89 -22.64
CA PHE A 100 14.85 7.36 -21.54
C PHE A 100 13.67 8.22 -22.00
N ASP A 101 13.92 9.14 -22.95
CA ASP A 101 12.91 9.98 -23.59
C ASP A 101 12.40 9.35 -24.89
N VAL A 102 12.90 8.16 -25.26
CA VAL A 102 12.70 7.49 -26.56
C VAL A 102 12.88 8.42 -27.77
N ARG A 103 13.93 9.25 -27.76
CA ARG A 103 14.24 10.18 -28.87
C ARG A 103 14.65 9.46 -30.15
N ASP A 104 15.34 8.34 -30.02
CA ASP A 104 15.81 7.51 -31.12
C ASP A 104 15.91 6.04 -30.66
N PHE A 105 14.75 5.40 -30.57
CA PHE A 105 14.70 4.00 -30.16
C PHE A 105 15.31 3.06 -31.20
N GLY A 106 15.36 3.45 -32.48
CA GLY A 106 16.04 2.72 -33.53
C GLY A 106 17.53 2.54 -33.23
N LYS A 107 18.20 3.62 -32.78
CA LYS A 107 19.60 3.58 -32.34
C LYS A 107 19.83 2.68 -31.12
N VAL A 108 18.87 2.61 -30.20
CA VAL A 108 18.90 1.66 -29.06
C VAL A 108 18.90 0.21 -29.58
N LEU A 109 17.99 -0.11 -30.50
CA LEU A 109 17.93 -1.45 -31.12
C LEU A 109 19.21 -1.79 -31.89
N ASP A 110 19.77 -0.83 -32.62
CA ASP A 110 21.05 -1.00 -33.33
C ASP A 110 22.23 -1.25 -32.37
N THR A 111 22.27 -0.57 -31.22
CA THR A 111 23.27 -0.87 -30.18
C THR A 111 23.11 -2.29 -29.64
N LEU A 112 21.88 -2.73 -29.33
CA LEU A 112 21.62 -4.09 -28.85
C LEU A 112 21.94 -5.15 -29.91
N SER A 113 21.66 -4.88 -31.17
CA SER A 113 22.05 -5.74 -32.29
C SER A 113 23.57 -5.88 -32.33
N LYS A 114 24.32 -4.78 -32.31
CA LYS A 114 25.79 -4.82 -32.29
C LYS A 114 26.34 -5.54 -31.07
N LEU A 115 25.73 -5.37 -29.90
CA LEU A 115 26.08 -6.12 -28.68
C LEU A 115 25.89 -7.64 -28.88
N SER A 116 24.83 -8.03 -29.59
CA SER A 116 24.54 -9.43 -29.91
C SER A 116 25.63 -10.08 -30.78
N TYR A 117 26.30 -9.31 -31.64
CA TYR A 117 27.41 -9.75 -32.49
C TYR A 117 28.80 -9.69 -31.83
N THR A 118 28.90 -9.26 -30.56
CA THR A 118 30.19 -9.23 -29.88
C THR A 118 30.73 -10.65 -29.68
N THR A 119 32.05 -10.78 -29.65
CA THR A 119 32.73 -12.07 -29.46
C THR A 119 32.34 -12.74 -28.14
N ILE A 120 32.12 -11.95 -27.09
CA ILE A 120 31.70 -12.41 -25.77
C ILE A 120 30.32 -13.08 -25.85
N THR A 121 29.36 -12.44 -26.52
CA THR A 121 28.01 -12.97 -26.71
C THR A 121 28.03 -14.26 -27.53
N HIS A 122 28.79 -14.29 -28.62
CA HIS A 122 28.92 -15.49 -29.47
C HIS A 122 29.53 -16.69 -28.73
N GLN A 123 30.54 -16.45 -27.87
CA GLN A 123 31.17 -17.50 -27.07
C GLN A 123 30.22 -18.14 -26.05
N ARG A 124 29.17 -17.41 -25.62
CA ARG A 124 28.13 -17.92 -24.72
C ARG A 124 27.05 -18.74 -25.43
N GLY A 125 27.06 -18.81 -26.77
CA GLY A 125 26.09 -19.57 -27.55
C GLY A 125 24.77 -18.85 -27.82
N PHE A 126 24.66 -17.55 -27.51
CA PHE A 126 23.49 -16.75 -27.87
C PHE A 126 23.52 -16.44 -29.37
N LYS A 127 22.40 -16.68 -30.06
CA LYS A 127 22.27 -16.34 -31.48
C LYS A 127 22.08 -14.83 -31.64
N PRO A 128 22.85 -14.14 -32.48
CA PRO A 128 22.71 -12.70 -32.69
C PRO A 128 21.43 -12.36 -33.46
N PHE A 129 21.03 -11.09 -33.42
CA PHE A 129 19.95 -10.55 -34.25
C PHE A 129 20.44 -9.30 -35.00
N PRO A 130 19.94 -9.04 -36.24
CA PRO A 130 18.88 -9.77 -36.94
C PRO A 130 19.37 -10.99 -37.75
N THR A 131 18.52 -11.99 -37.97
CA THR A 131 18.94 -13.28 -38.58
C THR A 131 18.82 -13.39 -40.10
N GLU A 132 17.91 -12.67 -40.78
CA GLU A 132 17.83 -12.51 -42.26
C GLU A 132 16.54 -11.71 -42.60
N GLU A 133 16.67 -10.55 -43.25
CA GLU A 133 15.61 -9.55 -43.59
C GLU A 133 14.69 -9.06 -42.44
N SER A 134 15.12 -7.96 -41.81
CA SER A 134 14.26 -7.20 -40.89
C SER A 134 13.54 -6.08 -41.65
N LEU A 135 12.23 -5.97 -41.45
CA LEU A 135 11.50 -4.77 -41.82
C LEU A 135 11.88 -3.68 -40.82
N LYS A 136 12.79 -2.79 -41.23
CA LYS A 136 13.04 -1.51 -40.54
C LYS A 136 11.92 -0.56 -40.97
N ASP A 137 10.79 -0.65 -40.29
CA ASP A 137 9.79 0.39 -40.35
C ASP A 137 10.26 1.50 -39.40
N GLU A 138 10.73 2.63 -39.93
CA GLU A 138 11.19 3.75 -39.10
C GLU A 138 10.01 4.59 -38.59
N ASP A 139 8.84 4.48 -39.23
CA ASP A 139 7.66 5.30 -38.90
C ASP A 139 7.04 4.87 -37.56
N ILE A 140 7.20 3.60 -37.16
CA ILE A 140 6.70 3.08 -35.87
C ILE A 140 7.40 3.69 -34.64
N TYR A 141 8.59 4.28 -34.79
CA TYR A 141 9.32 4.90 -33.68
C TYR A 141 8.94 6.37 -33.48
N SER A 142 8.40 7.03 -34.51
CA SER A 142 8.15 8.48 -34.53
C SER A 142 7.14 8.98 -33.48
N THR A 143 6.24 8.10 -33.03
CA THR A 143 5.17 8.41 -32.06
C THR A 143 5.52 8.01 -30.63
N LEU A 144 6.64 7.31 -30.41
CA LEU A 144 7.03 6.81 -29.10
C LEU A 144 7.28 7.93 -28.08
N GLU A 145 7.91 9.02 -28.51
CA GLU A 145 8.20 10.19 -27.67
C GLU A 145 6.94 10.82 -27.05
N ASP A 146 5.78 10.65 -27.71
CA ASP A 146 4.49 11.17 -27.27
C ASP A 146 3.74 10.19 -26.35
N MET A 147 4.06 8.91 -26.47
CA MET A 147 3.38 7.83 -25.73
C MET A 147 4.11 7.46 -24.45
N ILE A 148 5.43 7.63 -24.36
CA ILE A 148 6.27 7.09 -23.27
C ILE A 148 5.86 7.55 -21.86
N ASP A 149 5.22 8.70 -21.74
CA ASP A 149 4.74 9.25 -20.46
C ASP A 149 3.30 8.83 -20.13
N GLN A 150 2.63 8.04 -20.98
CA GLN A 150 1.33 7.45 -20.70
C GLN A 150 1.49 6.30 -19.68
N ASN A 151 0.54 6.18 -18.76
CA ASN A 151 0.50 5.11 -17.77
C ASN A 151 0.35 3.75 -18.48
N GLY A 152 1.45 3.11 -18.87
CA GLY A 152 1.44 1.70 -19.23
C GLY A 152 1.22 0.83 -18.00
N PRO A 153 0.98 -0.48 -18.17
CA PRO A 153 0.87 -1.40 -17.05
C PRO A 153 2.18 -1.36 -16.25
N GLU A 154 2.15 -0.94 -14.99
CA GLU A 154 3.29 -1.15 -14.08
C GLU A 154 3.25 -2.62 -13.66
N ASP A 155 3.91 -3.47 -14.45
CA ASP A 155 4.05 -4.89 -14.18
C ASP A 155 5.29 -5.07 -13.30
N GLU A 156 5.08 -5.27 -11.98
CA GLU A 156 6.18 -5.61 -11.06
C GLU A 156 6.91 -6.92 -11.44
N ASP A 157 6.30 -7.73 -12.32
CA ASP A 157 6.85 -8.96 -12.89
C ASP A 157 7.97 -8.74 -13.93
N ASP A 158 8.13 -7.53 -14.49
CA ASP A 158 9.16 -7.23 -15.50
C ASP A 158 10.59 -7.47 -14.96
N TYR A 159 10.78 -7.36 -13.63
CA TYR A 159 12.08 -7.51 -12.97
C TYR A 159 12.29 -8.87 -12.30
N ALA A 160 11.38 -9.84 -12.46
CA ALA A 160 11.50 -11.18 -11.86
C ALA A 160 12.85 -11.85 -12.21
N ALA A 161 13.38 -11.59 -13.42
CA ALA A 161 14.70 -12.06 -13.86
C ALA A 161 15.88 -11.31 -13.22
N VAL A 162 15.69 -10.07 -12.75
CA VAL A 162 16.73 -9.23 -12.12
C VAL A 162 16.89 -9.53 -10.64
N TYR A 163 15.78 -9.86 -9.95
CA TYR A 163 15.84 -10.35 -8.56
C TYR A 163 16.56 -11.69 -8.43
N GLY A 164 16.79 -12.36 -9.56
CA GLY A 164 17.36 -13.69 -9.61
C GLY A 164 16.38 -14.70 -9.02
N PRO A 165 16.00 -15.76 -9.76
CA PRO A 165 15.55 -16.98 -9.11
C PRO A 165 16.66 -17.63 -8.24
N GLU A 166 17.78 -16.95 -7.98
CA GLU A 166 18.93 -17.46 -7.22
C GLU A 166 19.29 -16.63 -5.97
N GLU A 167 19.00 -15.33 -5.83
CA GLU A 167 19.44 -14.59 -4.60
C GLU A 167 18.39 -14.59 -3.48
N ASP A 168 17.11 -14.31 -3.78
CA ASP A 168 16.04 -14.45 -2.78
C ASP A 168 15.61 -15.92 -2.60
N TYR A 169 15.67 -16.72 -3.66
CA TYR A 169 15.33 -18.14 -3.64
C TYR A 169 16.42 -19.03 -3.05
N ALA A 170 17.73 -18.79 -3.29
CA ALA A 170 18.76 -19.58 -2.60
C ALA A 170 18.72 -19.31 -1.10
N GLY A 171 18.48 -18.06 -0.68
CA GLY A 171 18.22 -17.74 0.71
C GLY A 171 17.06 -18.56 1.27
N GLU A 172 15.91 -18.59 0.59
CA GLU A 172 14.74 -19.38 1.02
C GLU A 172 15.04 -20.88 1.08
N GLU A 173 15.69 -21.45 0.05
CA GLU A 173 16.14 -22.85 0.06
C GLU A 173 17.08 -23.13 1.23
N ILE A 174 18.03 -22.24 1.53
CA ILE A 174 18.95 -22.36 2.67
C ILE A 174 18.18 -22.38 4.00
N TYR A 175 17.22 -21.46 4.19
CA TYR A 175 16.42 -21.40 5.41
C TYR A 175 15.60 -22.68 5.58
N GLU A 176 14.88 -23.10 4.54
CA GLU A 176 14.04 -24.31 4.59
C GLU A 176 14.91 -25.56 4.80
N ASP A 177 16.08 -25.67 4.16
CA ASP A 177 17.03 -26.77 4.37
C ASP A 177 17.57 -26.81 5.81
N LEU A 178 17.77 -25.65 6.42
CA LEU A 178 18.30 -25.52 7.77
C LEU A 178 17.22 -25.80 8.82
N MET A 179 15.99 -25.38 8.56
CA MET A 179 14.82 -25.54 9.43
C MET A 179 14.08 -26.87 9.21
N ARG A 180 14.49 -27.68 8.23
CA ARG A 180 13.89 -28.97 7.93
C ARG A 180 13.95 -29.90 9.15
N ILE A 181 12.78 -30.31 9.63
CA ILE A 181 12.64 -31.26 10.73
C ILE A 181 12.71 -32.69 10.16
N GLU A 182 13.64 -33.52 10.63
CA GLU A 182 13.66 -34.94 10.28
C GLU A 182 12.42 -35.64 10.87
N GLN A 183 11.44 -35.95 10.04
CA GLN A 183 10.31 -36.78 10.44
C GLN A 183 10.75 -38.25 10.48
N HIS A 184 10.86 -38.83 11.67
CA HIS A 184 10.83 -40.28 11.78
C HIS A 184 9.44 -40.79 11.38
N PRO A 185 9.31 -41.82 10.52
CA PRO A 185 8.01 -42.32 10.10
C PRO A 185 7.24 -42.82 11.33
N PRO A 186 6.01 -42.33 11.58
CA PRO A 186 5.25 -42.74 12.75
C PRO A 186 4.78 -44.18 12.60
N LEU A 187 5.04 -45.00 13.62
CA LEU A 187 4.39 -46.28 13.81
C LEU A 187 2.94 -46.02 14.28
N LYS A 188 1.99 -46.14 13.33
CA LYS A 188 0.52 -46.11 13.47
C LYS A 188 -0.12 -44.73 13.67
N GLN A 189 -1.13 -44.47 12.83
CA GLN A 189 -1.94 -43.25 12.75
C GLN A 189 -2.95 -43.19 13.90
N GLU A 190 -2.73 -42.29 14.86
CA GLU A 190 -3.81 -41.58 15.56
C GLU A 190 -4.08 -40.25 14.81
N GLU A 191 -5.29 -39.71 14.90
CA GLU A 191 -5.63 -38.39 14.34
C GLU A 191 -4.65 -37.34 14.89
N VAL A 192 -3.71 -36.90 14.05
CA VAL A 192 -2.69 -35.94 14.46
C VAL A 192 -3.36 -34.58 14.65
N ASP A 193 -3.36 -34.07 15.89
CA ASP A 193 -3.82 -32.72 16.21
C ASP A 193 -2.92 -31.70 15.50
N VAL A 194 -3.46 -31.07 14.45
CA VAL A 194 -2.75 -30.09 13.62
C VAL A 194 -2.25 -28.90 14.45
N ARG A 195 -2.99 -28.49 15.49
CA ARG A 195 -2.55 -27.41 16.40
C ARG A 195 -1.27 -27.80 17.14
N SER A 196 -1.19 -29.03 17.64
CA SER A 196 0.01 -29.57 18.29
C SER A 196 1.20 -29.63 17.33
N CYS A 197 0.98 -29.95 16.06
CA CYS A 197 2.00 -29.86 15.02
C CYS A 197 2.51 -28.43 14.85
N CYS A 198 1.63 -27.42 14.74
CA CYS A 198 2.04 -26.02 14.63
C CYS A 198 2.86 -25.56 15.84
N LEU A 199 2.48 -25.94 17.06
CA LEU A 199 3.25 -25.63 18.27
C LEU A 199 4.62 -26.30 18.28
N THR A 200 4.68 -27.55 17.82
CA THR A 200 5.93 -28.31 17.70
C THR A 200 6.86 -27.70 16.67
N GLU A 201 6.34 -27.33 15.50
CA GLU A 201 7.07 -26.66 14.44
C GLU A 201 7.62 -25.30 14.90
N LEU A 202 6.78 -24.48 15.54
CA LEU A 202 7.19 -23.17 16.06
C LEU A 202 8.37 -23.30 17.02
N ARG A 203 8.30 -24.26 17.94
CA ARG A 203 9.37 -24.56 18.92
C ARG A 203 10.63 -25.09 18.26
N GLN A 204 10.51 -26.14 17.44
CA GLN A 204 11.67 -26.80 16.82
C GLN A 204 12.43 -25.87 15.88
N THR A 205 11.69 -25.07 15.09
CA THR A 205 12.33 -24.09 14.21
C THR A 205 12.98 -22.94 14.99
N GLU A 206 12.47 -22.57 16.17
CA GLU A 206 13.09 -21.57 17.05
C GLU A 206 14.36 -22.10 17.75
N GLU A 207 14.32 -23.36 18.22
CA GLU A 207 15.48 -24.07 18.76
C GLU A 207 16.60 -24.12 17.69
N LYS A 208 16.25 -24.57 16.49
CA LYS A 208 17.20 -24.69 15.38
C LYS A 208 17.77 -23.35 14.92
N TYR A 209 16.94 -22.32 14.89
CA TYR A 209 17.38 -20.97 14.58
C TYR A 209 18.34 -20.42 15.63
N THR A 210 18.05 -20.63 16.91
CA THR A 210 18.92 -20.20 18.02
C THR A 210 20.27 -20.93 17.97
N GLU A 211 20.28 -22.24 17.73
CA GLU A 211 21.51 -23.02 17.52
C GLU A 211 22.33 -22.49 16.34
N THR A 212 21.67 -22.05 15.27
CA THR A 212 22.33 -21.45 14.11
C THR A 212 23.01 -20.14 14.48
N LEU A 213 22.31 -19.24 15.17
CA LEU A 213 22.89 -17.98 15.66
C LEU A 213 24.09 -18.22 16.58
N GLU A 214 23.96 -19.18 17.52
CA GLU A 214 25.08 -19.58 18.38
C GLU A 214 26.25 -20.17 17.59
N SER A 215 25.97 -20.93 16.54
CA SER A 215 26.99 -21.48 15.64
C SER A 215 27.75 -20.37 14.92
N ILE A 216 27.06 -19.33 14.44
CA ILE A 216 27.68 -18.13 13.84
C ILE A 216 28.61 -17.47 14.87
N GLU A 217 28.13 -17.23 16.10
CA GLU A 217 28.94 -16.60 17.15
C GLU A 217 30.16 -17.44 17.53
N LYS A 218 29.97 -18.74 17.76
CA LYS A 218 30.99 -19.66 18.28
C LYS A 218 32.04 -20.02 17.24
N TYR A 219 31.62 -20.35 16.01
CA TYR A 219 32.50 -20.92 15.00
C TYR A 219 32.96 -19.92 13.95
N PHE A 220 32.32 -18.75 13.81
CA PHE A 220 32.76 -17.71 12.88
C PHE A 220 33.22 -16.45 13.61
N LEU A 221 32.34 -15.76 14.34
CA LEU A 221 32.64 -14.47 14.97
C LEU A 221 33.85 -14.56 15.91
N ASN A 222 33.85 -15.51 16.85
CA ASN A 222 34.93 -15.62 17.83
C ASN A 222 36.30 -16.01 17.21
N PRO A 223 36.38 -16.97 16.27
CA PRO A 223 37.62 -17.24 15.56
C PRO A 223 38.11 -16.09 14.68
N LEU A 224 37.19 -15.37 14.01
CA LEU A 224 37.54 -14.31 13.06
C LEU A 224 37.96 -13.00 13.73
N LYS A 225 37.63 -12.77 15.01
CA LYS A 225 38.16 -11.65 15.83
C LYS A 225 39.69 -11.52 15.81
N LYS A 226 40.42 -12.61 15.53
CA LYS A 226 41.90 -12.60 15.42
C LYS A 226 42.42 -12.19 14.04
N PHE A 227 41.56 -12.21 13.03
CA PHE A 227 41.90 -11.95 11.63
C PHE A 227 41.28 -10.64 11.12
N PHE A 228 40.17 -10.22 11.71
CA PHE A 228 39.44 -9.00 11.37
C PHE A 228 39.84 -7.89 12.33
N SER A 229 39.87 -6.66 11.85
CA SER A 229 39.86 -5.47 12.70
C SER A 229 38.52 -5.33 13.43
N LEU A 230 38.47 -4.51 14.48
CA LEU A 230 37.25 -4.27 15.23
C LEU A 230 36.13 -3.70 14.33
N ALA A 231 36.47 -2.76 13.45
CA ALA A 231 35.52 -2.19 12.48
C ALA A 231 34.98 -3.26 11.51
N GLU A 232 35.84 -4.12 10.96
CA GLU A 232 35.40 -5.20 10.07
C GLU A 232 34.49 -6.22 10.79
N ILE A 233 34.72 -6.48 12.09
CA ILE A 233 33.82 -7.33 12.88
C ILE A 233 32.45 -6.66 13.04
N GLU A 234 32.41 -5.38 13.39
CA GLU A 234 31.17 -4.62 13.53
C GLU A 234 30.41 -4.55 12.20
N ASP A 235 31.11 -4.29 11.09
CA ASP A 235 30.53 -4.19 9.76
C ASP A 235 29.98 -5.52 9.25
N VAL A 236 30.67 -6.64 9.51
CA VAL A 236 30.28 -7.97 8.98
C VAL A 236 29.27 -8.69 9.86
N PHE A 237 29.37 -8.57 11.19
CA PHE A 237 28.48 -9.28 12.12
C PHE A 237 27.36 -8.41 12.69
N VAL A 238 27.38 -7.09 12.44
CA VAL A 238 26.36 -6.14 12.88
C VAL A 238 26.03 -6.35 14.36
N ASN A 239 24.82 -6.78 14.68
CA ASN A 239 24.34 -7.05 16.04
C ASN A 239 23.93 -8.52 16.26
N ILE A 240 24.59 -9.47 15.58
CA ILE A 240 24.39 -10.92 15.81
C ILE A 240 24.46 -11.32 17.31
N PRO A 241 25.41 -10.82 18.13
CA PRO A 241 25.47 -11.18 19.55
C PRO A 241 24.19 -10.80 20.32
N ASP A 242 23.56 -9.67 19.97
CA ASP A 242 22.30 -9.25 20.58
C ASP A 242 21.14 -10.15 20.16
N LEU A 243 21.12 -10.56 18.87
CA LEU A 243 20.16 -11.55 18.37
C LEU A 243 20.30 -12.87 19.13
N VAL A 244 21.51 -13.41 19.28
CA VAL A 244 21.77 -14.63 20.06
C VAL A 244 21.17 -14.52 21.46
N LYS A 245 21.41 -13.41 22.15
CA LYS A 245 20.91 -13.18 23.52
C LYS A 245 19.38 -13.14 23.59
N VAL A 246 18.73 -12.45 22.65
CA VAL A 246 17.26 -12.36 22.61
C VAL A 246 16.63 -13.71 22.32
N HIS A 247 17.11 -14.43 21.30
CA HIS A 247 16.53 -15.72 20.88
C HIS A 247 16.77 -16.85 21.89
N LYS A 248 17.92 -16.87 22.57
CA LYS A 248 18.13 -17.76 23.73
C LYS A 248 17.05 -17.61 24.80
N SER A 249 16.69 -16.37 25.10
CA SER A 249 15.65 -16.09 26.10
C SER A 249 14.28 -16.53 25.56
N LEU A 250 14.00 -16.25 24.28
CA LEU A 250 12.74 -16.58 23.62
C LEU A 250 12.48 -18.10 23.58
N VAL A 251 13.48 -18.91 23.23
CA VAL A 251 13.37 -20.38 23.24
C VAL A 251 12.97 -20.88 24.62
N VAL A 252 13.62 -20.41 25.68
CA VAL A 252 13.36 -20.87 27.05
C VAL A 252 11.94 -20.53 27.48
N ASP A 253 11.50 -19.29 27.25
CA ASP A 253 10.15 -18.85 27.60
C ASP A 253 9.08 -19.60 26.77
N MET A 254 9.36 -19.85 25.49
CA MET A 254 8.48 -20.58 24.58
C MET A 254 8.36 -22.06 24.98
N GLN A 255 9.46 -22.72 25.34
CA GLN A 255 9.47 -24.09 25.85
C GLN A 255 8.67 -24.21 27.15
N ASP A 256 8.88 -23.30 28.11
CA ASP A 256 8.09 -23.27 29.36
C ASP A 256 6.59 -23.11 29.08
N SER A 257 6.23 -22.21 28.17
CA SER A 257 4.84 -22.01 27.75
C SER A 257 4.22 -23.27 27.15
N ILE A 258 4.92 -23.93 26.22
CA ILE A 258 4.39 -25.09 25.51
C ILE A 258 4.30 -26.33 26.42
N PHE A 259 5.32 -26.60 27.23
CA PHE A 259 5.38 -27.82 28.04
C PHE A 259 4.67 -27.69 29.40
N ASN A 260 4.77 -26.54 30.07
CA ASN A 260 4.29 -26.38 31.44
C ASN A 260 2.95 -25.62 31.53
N LYS A 261 2.58 -24.86 30.50
CA LYS A 261 1.40 -23.97 30.50
C LYS A 261 0.43 -24.20 29.34
N ASN A 262 0.56 -25.33 28.63
CA ASN A 262 -0.30 -25.71 27.50
C ASN A 262 -0.41 -24.63 26.40
N ALA A 263 0.63 -23.83 26.22
CA ALA A 263 0.71 -22.71 25.29
C ALA A 263 -0.30 -21.56 25.49
N LEU A 264 -1.06 -21.52 26.58
CA LEU A 264 -2.09 -20.49 26.82
C LEU A 264 -1.53 -19.07 27.02
N ASN A 265 -0.28 -18.96 27.50
CA ASN A 265 0.42 -17.68 27.66
C ASN A 265 1.37 -17.36 26.50
N LEU A 266 1.39 -18.17 25.43
CA LEU A 266 2.31 -18.01 24.30
C LEU A 266 2.16 -16.63 23.63
N TYR A 267 0.92 -16.13 23.54
CA TYR A 267 0.65 -14.82 22.95
C TYR A 267 1.34 -13.67 23.72
N GLN A 268 1.40 -13.76 25.05
CA GLN A 268 2.03 -12.74 25.90
C GLN A 268 3.53 -12.70 25.68
N ILE A 269 4.15 -13.86 25.43
CA ILE A 269 5.57 -13.96 25.09
C ILE A 269 5.83 -13.19 23.79
N PHE A 270 5.11 -13.46 22.70
CA PHE A 270 5.32 -12.72 21.45
C PHE A 270 5.07 -11.22 21.57
N VAL A 271 4.03 -10.81 22.32
CA VAL A 271 3.77 -9.39 22.58
C VAL A 271 4.92 -8.75 23.36
N HIS A 272 5.45 -9.42 24.37
CA HIS A 272 6.60 -8.94 25.16
C HIS A 272 7.89 -8.88 24.33
N TYR A 273 8.15 -9.89 23.49
CA TYR A 273 9.35 -9.95 22.68
C TYR A 273 9.31 -9.03 21.46
N LYS A 274 8.14 -8.54 21.04
CA LYS A 274 8.00 -7.57 19.93
C LYS A 274 9.02 -6.44 20.03
N GLU A 275 9.10 -5.76 21.17
CA GLU A 275 10.02 -4.63 21.36
C GLU A 275 11.49 -5.07 21.37
N ARG A 276 11.78 -6.23 21.98
CA ARG A 276 13.13 -6.81 22.04
C ARG A 276 13.64 -7.24 20.66
N LEU A 277 12.73 -7.62 19.77
CA LEU A 277 13.03 -8.02 18.39
C LEU A 277 13.22 -6.82 17.45
N LEU A 278 13.01 -5.57 17.88
CA LEU A 278 13.23 -4.41 17.00
C LEU A 278 14.69 -4.18 16.61
N ILE A 279 15.63 -4.85 17.29
CA ILE A 279 17.03 -4.95 16.90
C ILE A 279 17.23 -5.55 15.50
N TYR A 280 16.23 -6.26 14.97
CA TYR A 280 16.21 -6.70 13.58
C TYR A 280 16.19 -5.54 12.57
N GLY A 281 15.69 -4.36 12.93
CA GLY A 281 15.75 -3.19 12.06
C GLY A 281 17.20 -2.82 11.73
N THR A 282 18.07 -2.77 12.74
CA THR A 282 19.51 -2.55 12.55
C THR A 282 20.12 -3.64 11.68
N TYR A 283 19.87 -4.91 12.01
CA TYR A 283 20.41 -6.05 11.27
C TYR A 283 20.03 -6.00 9.78
N CYS A 284 18.73 -5.93 9.48
CA CYS A 284 18.21 -6.02 8.12
C CYS A 284 18.59 -4.80 7.27
N SER A 285 18.80 -3.62 7.87
CA SER A 285 19.30 -2.45 7.14
C SER A 285 20.75 -2.55 6.70
N GLN A 286 21.56 -3.36 7.39
CA GLN A 286 23.01 -3.41 7.21
C GLN A 286 23.51 -4.73 6.61
N VAL A 287 22.72 -5.80 6.66
CA VAL A 287 23.15 -7.15 6.22
C VAL A 287 23.65 -7.19 4.77
N GLU A 288 23.05 -6.43 3.86
CA GLU A 288 23.50 -6.37 2.45
C GLU A 288 24.89 -5.73 2.31
N SER A 289 25.19 -4.73 3.16
CA SER A 289 26.50 -4.08 3.27
C SER A 289 27.49 -5.00 3.96
N ALA A 290 27.07 -5.68 5.03
CA ALA A 290 27.88 -6.67 5.74
C ALA A 290 28.38 -7.78 4.82
N ILE A 291 27.49 -8.32 3.97
CA ILE A 291 27.84 -9.32 2.96
C ILE A 291 28.79 -8.73 1.90
N ALA A 292 28.57 -7.48 1.46
CA ALA A 292 29.48 -6.82 0.52
C ALA A 292 30.89 -6.65 1.10
N THR A 293 30.99 -6.23 2.35
CA THR A 293 32.25 -6.09 3.09
C THR A 293 32.93 -7.45 3.25
N LEU A 294 32.17 -8.49 3.61
CA LEU A 294 32.67 -9.86 3.70
C LEU A 294 33.23 -10.36 2.36
N ASP A 295 32.53 -10.11 1.25
CA ASP A 295 32.98 -10.51 -0.09
C ASP A 295 34.28 -9.80 -0.50
N LEU A 296 34.40 -8.50 -0.17
CA LEU A 296 35.62 -7.73 -0.42
C LEU A 296 36.79 -8.30 0.37
N ILE A 297 36.60 -8.50 1.68
CA ILE A 297 37.61 -9.10 2.56
C ILE A 297 38.01 -10.50 2.05
N TYR A 298 37.03 -11.32 1.63
CA TYR A 298 37.28 -12.66 1.11
C TYR A 298 38.13 -12.67 -0.16
N LYS A 299 38.00 -11.64 -1.01
CA LYS A 299 38.80 -11.46 -2.24
C LYS A 299 40.22 -10.96 -1.94
N GLU A 300 40.37 -10.07 -0.97
CA GLU A 300 41.64 -9.40 -0.68
C GLU A 300 42.55 -10.17 0.27
N LYS A 301 41.98 -10.87 1.27
CA LYS A 301 42.74 -11.50 2.36
C LYS A 301 42.68 -13.04 2.29
N GLU A 302 43.76 -13.64 1.78
CA GLU A 302 43.83 -15.09 1.60
C GLU A 302 43.78 -15.88 2.92
N ASP A 303 44.41 -15.38 3.98
CA ASP A 303 44.40 -15.97 5.31
C ASP A 303 42.97 -16.01 5.90
N VAL A 304 42.20 -14.94 5.73
CA VAL A 304 40.78 -14.86 6.09
C VAL A 304 39.96 -15.88 5.29
N ARG A 305 40.18 -15.97 3.97
CA ARG A 305 39.49 -16.92 3.11
C ARG A 305 39.68 -18.37 3.58
N LEU A 306 40.91 -18.77 3.85
CA LEU A 306 41.21 -20.09 4.39
C LEU A 306 40.55 -20.32 5.75
N LYS A 307 40.55 -19.28 6.60
CA LYS A 307 39.91 -19.36 7.91
C LYS A 307 38.39 -19.53 7.80
N LEU A 308 37.72 -18.81 6.90
CA LEU A 308 36.29 -18.94 6.65
C LEU A 308 35.91 -20.35 6.20
N GLN A 309 36.70 -20.97 5.32
CA GLN A 309 36.50 -22.37 4.90
C GLN A 309 36.68 -23.35 6.06
N GLU A 310 37.66 -23.13 6.92
CA GLU A 310 37.86 -23.92 8.13
C GLU A 310 36.68 -23.80 9.10
N CYS A 311 36.20 -22.57 9.33
CA CYS A 311 35.05 -22.27 10.17
C CYS A 311 33.78 -22.97 9.66
N SER A 312 33.50 -22.90 8.35
CA SER A 312 32.36 -23.58 7.72
C SER A 312 32.42 -25.10 7.89
N LYS A 313 33.59 -25.72 7.67
CA LYS A 313 33.78 -27.16 7.92
C LYS A 313 33.52 -27.55 9.38
N ARG A 314 33.94 -26.73 10.35
CA ARG A 314 33.72 -27.00 11.79
C ARG A 314 32.27 -26.79 12.23
N ALA A 315 31.58 -25.82 11.63
CA ALA A 315 30.23 -25.44 12.04
C ALA A 315 29.15 -26.37 11.47
N ASN A 316 29.27 -26.76 10.20
CA ASN A 316 28.21 -27.46 9.47
C ASN A 316 28.74 -28.40 8.37
N SER A 317 29.96 -28.93 8.54
CA SER A 317 30.62 -29.81 7.58
C SER A 317 30.83 -29.20 6.18
N GLY A 318 30.81 -27.87 6.08
CA GLY A 318 30.97 -27.16 4.81
C GLY A 318 29.69 -27.00 4.00
N LYS A 319 28.52 -27.34 4.58
CA LYS A 319 27.23 -27.23 3.89
C LYS A 319 26.83 -25.77 3.64
N PHE A 320 27.10 -24.88 4.60
CA PHE A 320 26.73 -23.46 4.52
C PHE A 320 27.93 -22.56 4.84
N THR A 321 28.12 -21.52 4.03
CA THR A 321 29.15 -20.50 4.23
C THR A 321 28.68 -19.43 5.22
N LEU A 322 29.59 -18.57 5.69
CA LEU A 322 29.20 -17.43 6.53
C LEU A 322 28.23 -16.49 5.80
N ARG A 323 28.45 -16.27 4.50
CA ARG A 323 27.58 -15.46 3.64
C ARG A 323 26.14 -15.98 3.68
N ASP A 324 25.95 -17.28 3.52
CA ASP A 324 24.64 -17.95 3.53
C ASP A 324 23.95 -17.77 4.90
N LEU A 325 24.70 -17.98 5.98
CA LEU A 325 24.19 -17.91 7.35
C LEU A 325 23.79 -16.49 7.78
N LEU A 326 24.41 -15.45 7.22
CA LEU A 326 24.06 -14.05 7.52
C LEU A 326 22.68 -13.64 6.95
N VAL A 327 22.13 -14.36 5.97
CA VAL A 327 20.78 -14.06 5.43
C VAL A 327 19.67 -14.60 6.34
N VAL A 328 19.93 -15.70 7.05
CA VAL A 328 18.95 -16.46 7.86
C VAL A 328 18.16 -15.59 8.86
N PRO A 329 18.76 -14.65 9.61
CA PRO A 329 17.99 -13.82 10.56
C PRO A 329 16.90 -12.99 9.91
N MET A 330 17.18 -12.40 8.74
CA MET A 330 16.21 -11.59 7.99
C MET A 330 15.00 -12.44 7.56
N GLN A 331 15.22 -13.73 7.28
CA GLN A 331 14.14 -14.64 6.91
C GLN A 331 13.34 -15.08 8.13
N ARG A 332 14.01 -15.41 9.25
CA ARG A 332 13.33 -15.86 10.48
C ARG A 332 12.31 -14.86 10.98
N VAL A 333 12.66 -13.57 11.04
CA VAL A 333 11.75 -12.54 11.55
C VAL A 333 10.46 -12.42 10.73
N LEU A 334 10.52 -12.76 9.43
CA LEU A 334 9.37 -12.78 8.53
C LEU A 334 8.54 -14.08 8.62
N LYS A 335 9.03 -15.13 9.29
CA LYS A 335 8.29 -16.40 9.44
C LYS A 335 7.36 -16.41 10.66
N TYR A 336 7.61 -15.58 11.68
CA TYR A 336 6.80 -15.57 12.92
C TYR A 336 5.31 -15.32 12.67
N HIS A 337 4.97 -14.34 11.82
CA HIS A 337 3.56 -14.06 11.53
C HIS A 337 2.89 -15.17 10.71
N LEU A 338 3.64 -15.90 9.87
CA LEU A 338 3.12 -17.03 9.09
C LEU A 338 2.84 -18.23 10.01
N LEU A 339 3.79 -18.56 10.89
CA LEU A 339 3.63 -19.65 11.86
C LEU A 339 2.48 -19.38 12.84
N LEU A 340 2.36 -18.14 13.35
CA LEU A 340 1.24 -17.75 14.21
C LEU A 340 -0.10 -17.73 13.45
N GLN A 341 -0.10 -17.37 12.17
CA GLN A 341 -1.31 -17.39 11.35
C GLN A 341 -1.85 -18.80 11.17
N GLU A 342 -0.97 -19.77 10.89
CA GLU A 342 -1.39 -21.18 10.79
C GLU A 342 -1.83 -21.72 12.16
N LEU A 343 -1.15 -21.37 13.25
CA LEU A 343 -1.58 -21.74 14.60
C LEU A 343 -2.98 -21.19 14.94
N VAL A 344 -3.27 -19.93 14.63
CA VAL A 344 -4.60 -19.30 14.84
C VAL A 344 -5.69 -20.02 14.05
N LYS A 345 -5.40 -20.44 12.82
CA LYS A 345 -6.35 -21.14 11.94
C LYS A 345 -6.82 -22.45 12.55
N HIS A 346 -5.91 -23.22 13.16
CA HIS A 346 -6.19 -24.51 13.81
C HIS A 346 -6.51 -24.39 15.30
N THR A 347 -6.77 -23.19 15.81
CA THR A 347 -7.24 -22.96 17.18
C THR A 347 -8.75 -22.85 17.22
N HIS A 348 -9.39 -23.73 17.98
CA HIS A 348 -10.85 -23.78 18.11
C HIS A 348 -11.38 -23.00 19.32
N ASP A 349 -10.62 -22.93 20.42
CA ASP A 349 -11.03 -22.14 21.60
C ASP A 349 -11.07 -20.64 21.26
N ALA A 350 -12.20 -19.99 21.52
CA ALA A 350 -12.43 -18.61 21.11
C ALA A 350 -11.54 -17.62 21.87
N ALA A 351 -11.28 -17.86 23.15
CA ALA A 351 -10.45 -16.98 23.97
C ALA A 351 -8.98 -17.07 23.56
N ASP A 352 -8.46 -18.28 23.40
CA ASP A 352 -7.09 -18.52 22.95
C ASP A 352 -6.88 -18.04 21.51
N LYS A 353 -7.84 -18.27 20.61
CA LYS A 353 -7.80 -17.74 19.25
C LYS A 353 -7.73 -16.21 19.23
N SER A 354 -8.51 -15.53 20.08
CA SER A 354 -8.46 -14.07 20.23
C SER A 354 -7.10 -13.60 20.75
N ASN A 355 -6.57 -14.29 21.76
CA ASN A 355 -5.26 -14.00 22.33
C ASN A 355 -4.12 -14.17 21.30
N LEU A 356 -4.11 -15.27 20.55
CA LEU A 356 -3.14 -15.52 19.49
C LEU A 356 -3.25 -14.52 18.33
N LYS A 357 -4.45 -14.01 18.02
CA LYS A 357 -4.62 -12.90 17.06
C LYS A 357 -3.87 -11.63 17.50
N ILE A 358 -3.80 -11.34 18.81
CA ILE A 358 -3.03 -10.20 19.32
C ILE A 358 -1.53 -10.39 19.04
N ALA A 359 -1.00 -11.59 19.31
CA ALA A 359 0.39 -11.92 18.98
C ALA A 359 0.67 -11.89 17.48
N LEU A 360 -0.28 -12.36 16.65
CA LEU A 360 -0.18 -12.28 15.19
C LEU A 360 -0.09 -10.82 14.72
N VAL A 361 -0.92 -9.92 15.25
CA VAL A 361 -0.85 -8.48 14.95
C VAL A 361 0.50 -7.90 15.38
N ALA A 362 1.02 -8.29 16.55
CA ALA A 362 2.33 -7.86 17.04
C ALA A 362 3.48 -8.26 16.10
N MET A 363 3.50 -9.50 15.62
CA MET A 363 4.54 -9.99 14.70
C MET A 363 4.38 -9.46 13.27
N LYS A 364 3.15 -9.20 12.82
CA LYS A 364 2.89 -8.48 11.56
C LYS A 364 3.43 -7.04 11.62
N ASP A 365 3.22 -6.34 12.73
CA ASP A 365 3.74 -4.99 12.93
C ASP A 365 5.28 -4.96 12.97
N LEU A 366 5.91 -5.97 13.57
CA LEU A 366 7.37 -6.17 13.54
C LEU A 366 7.89 -6.37 12.10
N ALA A 367 7.26 -7.24 11.31
CA ALA A 367 7.66 -7.47 9.92
C ALA A 367 7.54 -6.19 9.08
N GLN A 368 6.44 -5.44 9.25
CA GLN A 368 6.29 -4.14 8.60
C GLN A 368 7.33 -3.13 9.04
N TYR A 369 7.67 -3.08 10.33
CA TYR A 369 8.74 -2.22 10.83
C TYR A 369 10.07 -2.52 10.13
N VAL A 370 10.47 -3.79 10.05
CA VAL A 370 11.72 -4.20 9.39
C VAL A 370 11.74 -3.79 7.92
N ASN A 371 10.62 -3.98 7.20
CA ASN A 371 10.49 -3.56 5.80
C ASN A 371 10.64 -2.04 5.63
N GLU A 372 10.03 -1.25 6.51
CA GLU A 372 10.15 0.22 6.47
C GLU A 372 11.56 0.71 6.80
N VAL A 373 12.25 0.05 7.73
CA VAL A 373 13.65 0.37 8.04
C VAL A 373 14.54 0.11 6.81
N LYS A 374 14.33 -0.98 6.08
CA LYS A 374 15.04 -1.24 4.82
C LYS A 374 14.76 -0.14 3.79
N ARG A 375 13.48 0.19 3.57
CA ARG A 375 13.05 1.22 2.61
C ARG A 375 13.59 2.61 2.94
N ASP A 376 13.60 2.99 4.22
CA ASP A 376 14.16 4.27 4.64
C ASP A 376 15.68 4.32 4.39
N ASN A 377 16.41 3.22 4.59
CA ASN A 377 17.84 3.17 4.29
C ASN A 377 18.13 3.28 2.78
N GLU A 378 17.31 2.66 1.93
CA GLU A 378 17.38 2.86 0.47
C GLU A 378 17.11 4.32 0.09
N THR A 379 16.09 4.93 0.70
CA THR A 379 15.75 6.34 0.51
C THR A 379 16.91 7.25 0.95
N LEU A 380 17.54 7.00 2.10
CA LEU A 380 18.69 7.76 2.57
C LEU A 380 19.90 7.63 1.63
N ARG A 381 20.11 6.45 1.05
CA ARG A 381 21.14 6.21 0.04
C ARG A 381 20.87 7.01 -1.23
N GLU A 382 19.61 7.05 -1.68
CA GLU A 382 19.16 7.86 -2.83
C GLU A 382 19.40 9.36 -2.58
N ILE A 383 18.98 9.86 -1.41
CA ILE A 383 19.24 11.25 -0.98
C ILE A 383 20.75 11.55 -1.01
N GLY A 384 21.59 10.63 -0.55
CA GLY A 384 23.04 10.74 -0.62
C GLY A 384 23.60 10.72 -2.05
N GLN A 385 22.91 10.13 -3.02
CA GLN A 385 23.26 10.22 -4.45
C GLN A 385 22.88 11.61 -5.01
N TYR A 386 21.68 12.11 -4.73
CA TYR A 386 21.25 13.46 -5.13
C TYR A 386 22.17 14.54 -4.56
N GLN A 387 22.55 14.43 -3.29
CA GLN A 387 23.40 15.43 -2.65
C GLN A 387 24.80 15.52 -3.29
N ARG A 388 25.31 14.42 -3.84
CA ARG A 388 26.60 14.40 -4.54
C ARG A 388 26.54 14.94 -5.97
N SER A 389 25.38 14.90 -6.61
CA SER A 389 25.21 15.33 -8.01
C SER A 389 24.74 16.79 -8.16
N ILE A 390 24.22 17.39 -7.10
CA ILE A 390 23.74 18.78 -7.10
C ILE A 390 24.81 19.71 -6.52
N GLU A 391 25.33 20.60 -7.35
CA GLU A 391 26.29 21.65 -6.99
C GLU A 391 25.58 22.87 -6.38
N ASN A 392 26.31 23.66 -5.58
CA ASN A 392 25.82 24.86 -4.87
C ASN A 392 24.70 24.60 -3.83
N LEU A 393 24.61 23.38 -3.28
CA LEU A 393 23.75 23.11 -2.14
C LEU A 393 24.32 23.69 -0.85
N ASN A 394 23.54 24.52 -0.17
CA ASN A 394 23.93 25.14 1.11
C ASN A 394 23.44 24.35 2.34
N GLN A 395 22.60 23.33 2.14
CA GLN A 395 21.96 22.53 3.19
C GLN A 395 21.93 21.06 2.78
N SER A 396 21.90 20.16 3.76
CA SER A 396 21.81 18.71 3.49
C SER A 396 20.40 18.34 3.06
N LEU A 397 20.29 17.52 2.02
CA LEU A 397 18.99 17.12 1.46
C LEU A 397 18.14 16.29 2.43
N ILE A 398 18.77 15.61 3.40
CA ILE A 398 18.08 14.83 4.43
C ILE A 398 17.11 15.68 5.25
N THR A 399 17.37 16.99 5.39
CA THR A 399 16.50 17.90 6.15
C THR A 399 15.24 18.28 5.40
N PHE A 400 15.10 17.91 4.12
CA PHE A 400 13.93 18.25 3.29
C PHE A 400 12.88 17.13 3.21
N GLY A 401 13.12 16.00 3.87
CA GLY A 401 12.22 14.86 3.88
C GLY A 401 12.51 13.85 2.78
N ARG A 402 11.50 13.07 2.38
CA ARG A 402 11.66 12.04 1.34
C ARG A 402 11.56 12.69 -0.05
N PRO A 403 12.33 12.20 -1.04
CA PRO A 403 12.14 12.58 -2.44
C PRO A 403 10.77 12.08 -2.92
N LYS A 404 10.13 12.86 -3.81
CA LYS A 404 8.88 12.53 -4.50
C LYS A 404 9.07 12.28 -5.99
N GLY A 405 10.20 12.74 -6.52
CA GLY A 405 10.58 12.57 -7.91
C GLY A 405 11.47 13.70 -8.38
N ASP A 406 12.06 13.49 -9.55
CA ASP A 406 12.89 14.47 -10.24
C ASP A 406 12.59 14.41 -11.75
N GLY A 407 12.82 15.54 -12.44
CA GLY A 407 12.65 15.56 -13.89
C GLY A 407 12.72 16.95 -14.52
N GLU A 408 12.70 16.95 -15.86
CA GLU A 408 12.73 18.15 -16.68
C GLU A 408 11.38 18.89 -16.71
N VAL A 409 11.43 20.19 -16.47
CA VAL A 409 10.28 21.09 -16.46
C VAL A 409 10.64 22.42 -17.13
N ARG A 410 9.62 23.11 -17.67
CA ARG A 410 9.76 24.50 -18.09
C ARG A 410 9.13 25.40 -17.03
N ILE A 411 9.88 26.39 -16.57
CA ILE A 411 9.42 27.29 -15.50
C ILE A 411 9.35 28.71 -16.03
N LEU A 412 8.26 29.41 -15.69
CA LEU A 412 8.11 30.84 -15.87
C LEU A 412 8.00 31.48 -14.49
N SER A 413 8.78 32.53 -14.24
CA SER A 413 8.73 33.28 -12.99
C SER A 413 7.93 34.56 -13.17
N ASN A 414 7.28 35.04 -12.11
CA ASN A 414 6.66 36.37 -12.15
C ASN A 414 7.67 37.50 -12.42
N VAL A 415 8.96 37.29 -12.13
CA VAL A 415 10.04 38.26 -12.37
C VAL A 415 10.63 38.12 -13.77
N ASP A 416 10.88 36.88 -14.22
CA ASP A 416 11.38 36.58 -15.56
C ASP A 416 10.28 35.97 -16.42
N LYS A 417 9.78 36.77 -17.37
CA LYS A 417 8.71 36.39 -18.30
C LYS A 417 9.17 35.44 -19.43
N ARG A 418 10.40 34.91 -19.37
CA ARG A 418 10.88 33.89 -20.30
C ARG A 418 10.70 32.50 -19.71
N LYS A 419 10.20 31.56 -20.53
CA LYS A 419 10.18 30.14 -20.17
C LYS A 419 11.62 29.63 -20.10
N GLN A 420 11.98 29.03 -18.98
CA GLN A 420 13.32 28.51 -18.71
C GLN A 420 13.26 26.98 -18.59
N ASP A 421 14.08 26.27 -19.35
CA ASP A 421 14.26 24.82 -19.17
C ASP A 421 15.06 24.55 -17.88
N ARG A 422 14.51 23.75 -16.98
CA ARG A 422 15.06 23.43 -15.66
C ARG A 422 14.85 21.95 -15.35
N HIS A 423 15.66 21.45 -14.43
CA HIS A 423 15.44 20.15 -13.79
C HIS A 423 15.02 20.42 -12.35
N ILE A 424 14.00 19.71 -11.86
CA ILE A 424 13.59 19.84 -10.46
C ILE A 424 13.82 18.55 -9.69
N PHE A 425 14.15 18.70 -8.42
CA PHE A 425 14.08 17.62 -7.43
C PHE A 425 13.02 18.03 -6.40
N LEU A 426 11.94 17.26 -6.31
CA LEU A 426 10.87 17.50 -5.35
C LEU A 426 11.07 16.61 -4.13
N PHE A 427 11.08 17.23 -2.96
CA PHE A 427 11.07 16.59 -1.65
C PHE A 427 9.78 16.96 -0.91
N ASP A 428 9.52 16.28 0.22
CA ASP A 428 8.36 16.61 1.07
C ASP A 428 8.29 18.10 1.40
N MET A 429 9.40 18.76 1.75
CA MET A 429 9.42 20.16 2.20
C MET A 429 9.89 21.17 1.15
N VAL A 430 10.54 20.75 0.07
CA VAL A 430 11.21 21.68 -0.85
C VAL A 430 11.16 21.23 -2.31
N VAL A 431 11.15 22.20 -3.22
CA VAL A 431 11.47 22.00 -4.64
C VAL A 431 12.81 22.63 -4.93
N ILE A 432 13.78 21.84 -5.37
CA ILE A 432 15.09 22.32 -5.76
C ILE A 432 15.09 22.51 -7.27
N ILE A 433 15.26 23.75 -7.73
CA ILE A 433 15.30 24.10 -9.15
C ILE A 433 16.74 24.16 -9.59
N CYS A 434 17.10 23.30 -10.54
CA CYS A 434 18.45 23.14 -11.04
C CYS A 434 18.55 23.49 -12.52
N LYS A 435 19.74 23.94 -12.92
CA LYS A 435 20.17 23.94 -14.32
C LYS A 435 21.08 22.75 -14.54
N ARG A 436 20.72 21.89 -15.48
CA ARG A 436 21.50 20.70 -15.78
C ARG A 436 22.82 21.03 -16.50
N ARG A 437 23.91 20.34 -16.12
CA ARG A 437 25.28 20.48 -16.65
C ARG A 437 25.87 19.09 -16.92
N GLY A 438 25.46 18.47 -18.02
CA GLY A 438 25.82 17.08 -18.32
C GLY A 438 25.15 16.13 -17.33
N ASP A 439 25.96 15.55 -16.44
CA ASP A 439 25.53 14.59 -15.41
C ASP A 439 25.33 15.23 -14.03
N ASN A 440 25.84 16.46 -13.84
CA ASN A 440 25.65 17.25 -12.63
C ASN A 440 24.51 18.26 -12.78
N TYR A 441 24.04 18.77 -11.64
CA TYR A 441 22.93 19.71 -11.54
C TYR A 441 23.40 20.94 -10.77
N GLU A 442 23.30 22.11 -11.37
CA GLU A 442 23.66 23.37 -10.73
C GLU A 442 22.41 23.97 -10.06
N MET A 443 22.36 24.05 -8.74
CA MET A 443 21.21 24.65 -8.03
C MET A 443 21.06 26.13 -8.41
N LYS A 444 19.83 26.53 -8.76
CA LYS A 444 19.47 27.90 -9.17
C LYS A 444 18.51 28.56 -8.20
N ASP A 445 17.55 27.81 -7.70
CA ASP A 445 16.56 28.31 -6.75
C ASP A 445 16.01 27.17 -5.90
N MET A 446 15.37 27.50 -4.78
CA MET A 446 14.84 26.55 -3.81
C MET A 446 13.51 27.06 -3.25
N LEU A 447 12.43 26.31 -3.48
CA LEU A 447 11.08 26.68 -3.04
C LEU A 447 10.69 25.90 -1.79
N ASP A 448 10.61 26.59 -0.65
CA ASP A 448 10.13 26.00 0.60
C ASP A 448 8.60 25.86 0.59
N LEU A 449 8.14 24.62 0.40
CA LEU A 449 6.71 24.28 0.27
C LEU A 449 5.89 24.63 1.53
N ASN A 450 6.55 24.92 2.68
CA ASN A 450 5.89 25.49 3.86
C ASN A 450 5.28 26.88 3.62
N TYR A 451 5.62 27.57 2.52
CA TYR A 451 5.06 28.88 2.20
C TYR A 451 4.41 28.96 0.82
N PHE A 452 4.36 27.86 0.07
CA PHE A 452 3.71 27.82 -1.25
C PHE A 452 2.39 27.05 -1.20
N LYS A 453 1.53 27.37 -2.18
CA LYS A 453 0.29 26.65 -2.50
C LYS A 453 0.24 26.37 -4.00
N ILE A 454 -0.41 25.28 -4.37
CA ILE A 454 -0.62 24.91 -5.76
C ILE A 454 -1.98 25.45 -6.21
N THR A 455 -2.09 25.86 -7.47
CA THR A 455 -3.35 26.25 -8.08
C THR A 455 -3.38 25.73 -9.52
N SER A 456 -4.47 25.10 -9.92
CA SER A 456 -4.64 24.61 -11.29
C SER A 456 -4.61 25.77 -12.29
N ASN A 457 -4.01 25.54 -13.46
CA ASN A 457 -3.97 26.54 -14.52
C ASN A 457 -5.29 26.51 -15.32
N PRO A 458 -6.02 27.63 -15.44
CA PRO A 458 -7.23 27.71 -16.26
C PRO A 458 -6.95 27.85 -17.76
N THR A 459 -5.69 27.85 -18.23
CA THR A 459 -5.39 27.92 -19.67
C THR A 459 -6.17 26.86 -20.44
N SER A 460 -6.88 27.32 -21.46
CA SER A 460 -7.80 26.52 -22.24
C SER A 460 -7.13 25.25 -22.74
N ASP A 461 -7.74 24.10 -22.47
CA ASP A 461 -7.50 22.75 -23.04
C ASP A 461 -7.57 22.72 -24.60
N ARG A 462 -7.48 23.88 -25.27
CA ARG A 462 -7.63 24.10 -26.72
C ARG A 462 -6.36 23.84 -27.51
N GLU A 463 -5.19 23.74 -26.87
CA GLU A 463 -3.94 23.45 -27.57
C GLU A 463 -3.29 22.17 -27.03
N SER A 464 -3.50 21.05 -27.72
CA SER A 464 -2.80 19.77 -27.53
C SER A 464 -1.33 19.85 -27.98
N LYS A 465 -0.58 20.87 -27.51
CA LYS A 465 0.83 21.12 -27.86
C LYS A 465 1.73 20.75 -26.70
N LYS A 466 2.89 20.16 -26.99
CA LYS A 466 3.94 19.85 -26.00
C LYS A 466 4.30 21.11 -25.20
N TRP A 467 4.55 20.97 -23.89
CA TRP A 467 4.97 22.07 -23.01
C TRP A 467 3.92 23.18 -22.78
N CYS A 468 2.64 22.85 -22.96
CA CYS A 468 1.51 23.74 -22.67
C CYS A 468 0.69 23.33 -21.43
N TYR A 469 0.95 22.14 -20.88
CA TYR A 469 0.27 21.66 -19.67
C TYR A 469 0.98 22.17 -18.43
N GLY A 470 0.27 22.80 -17.49
CA GLY A 470 0.94 23.40 -16.35
C GLY A 470 0.05 23.68 -15.15
N PHE A 471 0.67 24.07 -14.05
CA PHE A 471 0.01 24.56 -12.84
C PHE A 471 0.86 25.65 -12.18
N TYR A 472 0.23 26.44 -11.32
CA TYR A 472 0.88 27.52 -10.59
C TYR A 472 1.31 27.06 -9.21
N VAL A 473 2.51 27.44 -8.81
CA VAL A 473 3.03 27.32 -7.45
C VAL A 473 3.29 28.73 -6.93
N ILE A 474 2.42 29.19 -6.04
CA ILE A 474 2.35 30.60 -5.63
C ILE A 474 2.66 30.71 -4.14
N HIS A 475 3.49 31.67 -3.76
CA HIS A 475 3.75 31.97 -2.37
C HIS A 475 2.46 32.44 -1.69
N GLN A 476 2.20 32.01 -0.46
CA GLN A 476 0.95 32.30 0.26
C GLN A 476 0.71 33.80 0.48
N GLN A 477 1.80 34.59 0.59
CA GLN A 477 1.73 36.05 0.69
C GLN A 477 1.68 36.76 -0.67
N GLY A 478 1.71 36.03 -1.79
CA GLY A 478 1.59 36.56 -3.15
C GLY A 478 2.82 37.27 -3.71
N HIS A 479 3.95 37.30 -2.97
CA HIS A 479 5.16 38.03 -3.39
C HIS A 479 5.89 37.37 -4.58
N THR A 480 5.86 36.04 -4.66
CA THR A 480 6.53 35.25 -5.71
C THR A 480 5.63 34.13 -6.20
N GLY A 481 5.76 33.78 -7.47
CA GLY A 481 4.98 32.73 -8.12
C GLY A 481 5.72 32.16 -9.32
N PHE A 482 5.51 30.88 -9.53
CA PHE A 482 6.09 30.11 -10.62
C PHE A 482 4.99 29.37 -11.37
N GLU A 483 5.05 29.39 -12.68
CA GLU A 483 4.23 28.56 -13.54
C GLU A 483 5.10 27.43 -14.07
N PHE A 484 4.71 26.20 -13.74
CA PHE A 484 5.38 24.99 -14.18
C PHE A 484 4.69 24.46 -15.42
N PHE A 485 5.46 24.14 -16.45
CA PHE A 485 5.01 23.57 -17.71
C PHE A 485 5.66 22.21 -17.94
N PHE A 486 4.86 21.26 -18.39
CA PHE A 486 5.23 19.86 -18.60
C PHE A 486 4.96 19.45 -20.06
N LYS A 487 5.75 18.49 -20.53
CA LYS A 487 5.70 18.01 -21.91
C LYS A 487 4.32 17.46 -22.28
N THR A 488 3.73 16.64 -21.41
CA THR A 488 2.47 15.92 -21.63
C THR A 488 1.47 16.18 -20.49
N LYS A 489 0.19 15.87 -20.71
CA LYS A 489 -0.88 16.03 -19.71
C LYS A 489 -0.72 15.02 -18.57
N GLU A 490 -0.24 13.83 -18.90
CA GLU A 490 0.04 12.73 -17.99
C GLU A 490 1.17 13.10 -17.03
N LEU A 491 2.25 13.70 -17.55
CA LEU A 491 3.36 14.20 -16.73
C LEU A 491 2.91 15.36 -15.82
N GLN A 492 2.08 16.28 -16.34
CA GLN A 492 1.49 17.35 -15.53
C GLN A 492 0.65 16.79 -14.38
N LYS A 493 -0.18 15.78 -14.63
CA LYS A 493 -0.98 15.10 -13.59
C LYS A 493 -0.08 14.40 -12.57
N LYS A 494 0.92 13.63 -13.02
CA LYS A 494 1.88 12.94 -12.15
C LYS A 494 2.58 13.92 -11.21
N TRP A 495 3.09 15.03 -11.74
CA TRP A 495 3.74 16.05 -10.92
C TRP A 495 2.75 16.74 -9.97
N LEU A 496 1.54 17.06 -10.43
CA LEU A 496 0.51 17.65 -9.57
C LEU A 496 0.22 16.75 -8.35
N ASP A 497 0.01 15.44 -8.59
CA ASP A 497 -0.23 14.45 -7.53
C ASP A 497 0.96 14.39 -6.54
N GLN A 498 2.20 14.42 -7.03
CA GLN A 498 3.40 14.41 -6.16
C GLN A 498 3.54 15.69 -5.33
N PHE A 499 3.27 16.85 -5.93
CA PHE A 499 3.29 18.13 -5.23
C PHE A 499 2.18 18.21 -4.16
N GLU A 500 0.97 17.73 -4.46
CA GLU A 500 -0.14 17.63 -3.51
C GLU A 500 0.20 16.68 -2.35
N MET A 501 0.84 15.54 -2.65
CA MET A 501 1.30 14.60 -1.64
C MET A 501 2.37 15.19 -0.71
N ALA A 502 3.34 15.92 -1.26
CA ALA A 502 4.33 16.65 -0.47
C ALA A 502 3.67 17.66 0.47
N ILE A 503 2.77 18.50 -0.04
CA ILE A 503 2.04 19.49 0.78
C ILE A 503 1.18 18.81 1.85
N SER A 504 0.52 17.70 1.51
CA SER A 504 -0.26 16.89 2.47
C SER A 504 0.61 16.31 3.58
N ASN A 505 1.89 16.03 3.33
CA ASN A 505 2.83 15.58 4.36
C ASN A 505 3.31 16.73 5.26
N ILE A 506 3.52 17.93 4.70
CA ILE A 506 3.86 19.11 5.51
C ILE A 506 2.67 19.53 6.39
N ARG A 507 1.48 19.57 5.79
CA ARG A 507 0.25 20.10 6.38
C ARG A 507 -0.89 19.07 6.26
N PRO A 508 -0.87 17.98 7.04
CA PRO A 508 -1.97 17.04 7.02
C PRO A 508 -3.24 17.71 7.56
N GLU A 509 -4.41 17.39 6.99
CA GLU A 509 -5.69 18.05 7.31
C GLU A 509 -6.01 18.07 8.81
N LYS A 510 -5.63 17.00 9.53
CA LYS A 510 -5.91 16.83 10.96
C LYS A 510 -4.74 17.23 11.87
N ALA A 511 -3.73 17.95 11.36
CA ALA A 511 -2.53 18.37 12.12
C ALA A 511 -2.83 19.21 13.37
N SER A 512 -3.90 20.02 13.30
CA SER A 512 -4.35 20.91 14.36
C SER A 512 -5.64 20.45 15.03
N HIS A 513 -6.08 19.22 14.76
CA HIS A 513 -7.27 18.66 15.39
C HIS A 513 -7.08 18.58 16.91
N ASN A 514 -8.16 18.77 17.67
CA ASN A 514 -8.14 18.72 19.13
C ASN A 514 -7.04 19.60 19.78
N SER A 515 -6.75 20.77 19.17
CA SER A 515 -5.77 21.77 19.61
C SER A 515 -4.30 21.35 19.56
N HIS A 516 -3.99 20.22 18.95
CA HIS A 516 -2.60 19.79 18.72
C HIS A 516 -1.88 20.69 17.71
N GLN A 517 -0.57 20.51 17.58
CA GLN A 517 0.25 21.12 16.55
C GLN A 517 1.28 20.10 16.06
N PHE A 518 0.82 19.17 15.24
CA PHE A 518 1.66 18.13 14.68
C PHE A 518 2.57 18.66 13.58
N LYS A 519 3.84 18.24 13.62
CA LYS A 519 4.81 18.42 12.54
C LYS A 519 5.47 17.10 12.22
N MET A 520 5.81 16.91 10.94
CA MET A 520 6.59 15.76 10.50
C MET A 520 7.91 15.69 11.29
N HIS A 521 8.28 14.50 11.74
CA HIS A 521 9.40 14.31 12.66
C HIS A 521 10.10 12.97 12.47
N THR A 522 11.43 13.00 12.61
CA THR A 522 12.27 11.80 12.71
C THR A 522 12.55 11.51 14.18
N PHE A 523 12.02 10.42 14.69
CA PHE A 523 12.24 9.94 16.05
C PHE A 523 13.57 9.18 16.12
N GLU A 524 14.46 9.56 17.05
CA GLU A 524 15.78 8.91 17.22
C GLU A 524 15.68 7.50 17.83
N GLY A 525 14.60 7.22 18.56
CA GLY A 525 14.35 5.94 19.20
C GLY A 525 13.06 5.27 18.71
N ILE A 526 12.96 3.98 19.00
CA ILE A 526 11.74 3.20 18.80
C ILE A 526 10.59 3.90 19.53
N THR A 527 9.57 4.29 18.77
CA THR A 527 8.43 5.05 19.27
C THR A 527 7.14 4.40 18.80
N SER A 528 6.16 4.30 19.68
CA SER A 528 4.81 3.82 19.35
C SER A 528 3.86 4.99 19.17
N CYS A 529 2.88 4.83 18.28
CA CYS A 529 1.84 5.81 18.07
C CYS A 529 0.97 5.97 19.33
N SER A 530 0.71 7.22 19.72
CA SER A 530 -0.06 7.56 20.91
C SER A 530 -1.55 7.20 20.80
N TYR A 531 -2.02 6.79 19.61
CA TYR A 531 -3.40 6.38 19.36
C TYR A 531 -3.54 4.88 19.12
N CYS A 532 -2.92 4.34 18.07
CA CYS A 532 -3.10 2.93 17.71
C CYS A 532 -2.11 1.96 18.40
N HIS A 533 -1.13 2.50 19.14
CA HIS A 533 -0.07 1.75 19.84
C HIS A 533 0.83 0.87 18.95
N LEU A 534 0.65 0.92 17.63
CA LEU A 534 1.57 0.34 16.66
C LEU A 534 2.83 1.20 16.52
N LEU A 535 3.91 0.61 16.01
CA LEU A 535 5.20 1.29 15.86
C LEU A 535 5.10 2.43 14.85
N LEU A 536 5.75 3.56 15.15
CA LEU A 536 6.10 4.56 14.14
C LEU A 536 7.25 3.97 13.32
N ARG A 537 6.91 3.36 12.19
CA ARG A 537 7.80 2.47 11.45
C ARG A 537 8.88 3.23 10.67
N GLY A 538 10.08 2.65 10.61
CA GLY A 538 11.22 3.21 9.88
C GLY A 538 12.20 3.98 10.75
N VAL A 539 13.18 4.61 10.11
CA VAL A 539 14.26 5.40 10.75
C VAL A 539 14.28 6.85 10.30
N PHE A 540 13.42 7.24 9.35
CA PHE A 540 13.44 8.58 8.76
C PHE A 540 12.01 9.11 8.61
N ASN A 541 11.67 10.26 9.19
CA ASN A 541 10.32 10.85 9.14
C ASN A 541 9.19 9.82 9.32
N GLN A 542 9.23 9.07 10.44
CA GLN A 542 8.33 7.94 10.69
C GLN A 542 6.88 8.37 10.92
N GLY A 543 6.66 9.62 11.33
CA GLY A 543 5.35 10.16 11.63
C GLY A 543 5.42 11.62 12.05
N TYR A 544 4.54 11.99 12.98
CA TYR A 544 4.35 13.36 13.41
C TYR A 544 4.50 13.51 14.91
N HIS A 545 5.09 14.61 15.33
CA HIS A 545 5.26 14.99 16.72
C HIS A 545 4.49 16.28 17.02
N CYS A 546 3.69 16.28 18.08
CA CYS A 546 2.98 17.48 18.53
C CYS A 546 3.93 18.40 19.30
N LEU A 547 4.14 19.62 18.79
CA LEU A 547 5.01 20.61 19.43
C LEU A 547 4.51 21.10 20.81
N LYS A 548 3.24 20.86 21.13
CA LYS A 548 2.62 21.32 22.38
C LYS A 548 2.66 20.27 23.49
N CYS A 549 2.29 19.02 23.19
CA CYS A 549 2.16 17.95 24.19
C CYS A 549 3.22 16.85 24.07
N GLY A 550 4.05 16.85 23.04
CA GLY A 550 5.11 15.86 22.84
C GLY A 550 4.65 14.51 22.29
N LEU A 551 3.35 14.32 22.05
CA LEU A 551 2.82 13.05 21.54
C LEU A 551 3.29 12.79 20.11
N GLY A 552 3.69 11.54 19.85
CA GLY A 552 4.01 11.01 18.52
C GLY A 552 2.84 10.20 17.94
N ALA A 553 2.56 10.37 16.65
CA ALA A 553 1.48 9.64 15.97
C ALA A 553 1.69 9.47 14.46
N HIS A 554 1.04 8.46 13.87
CA HIS A 554 0.96 8.30 12.41
C HIS A 554 0.10 9.41 11.78
N LYS A 555 0.24 9.62 10.46
CA LYS A 555 -0.50 10.65 9.70
C LYS A 555 -2.01 10.48 9.82
N GLU A 556 -2.45 9.23 9.70
CA GLU A 556 -3.83 8.76 9.77
C GLU A 556 -4.41 8.84 11.20
N CYS A 557 -3.54 8.81 12.21
CA CYS A 557 -3.95 8.82 13.62
C CYS A 557 -4.16 10.24 14.20
N LEU A 558 -3.71 11.30 13.51
CA LEU A 558 -3.70 12.67 14.03
C LEU A 558 -5.08 13.16 14.48
N GLY A 559 -6.14 12.77 13.77
CA GLY A 559 -7.51 13.18 14.07
C GLY A 559 -8.21 12.38 15.17
N ARG A 560 -7.56 11.34 15.70
CA ARG A 560 -8.20 10.39 16.63
C ARG A 560 -7.69 10.54 18.07
N LEU A 561 -6.71 11.41 18.28
CA LEU A 561 -6.13 11.72 19.59
C LEU A 561 -7.00 12.68 20.39
N GLU A 562 -6.99 12.55 21.71
CA GLU A 562 -7.72 13.44 22.63
C GLU A 562 -7.21 14.90 22.59
N VAL A 563 -7.87 15.79 23.35
CA VAL A 563 -7.49 17.20 23.43
C VAL A 563 -6.05 17.39 23.93
N CYS A 564 -5.28 18.17 23.19
CA CYS A 564 -3.89 18.49 23.49
C CYS A 564 -3.75 19.07 24.91
N GLY A 565 -2.79 18.53 25.67
CA GLY A 565 -2.44 19.02 27.01
C GLY A 565 -3.24 18.41 28.17
N LYS A 566 -4.13 17.44 27.92
CA LYS A 566 -4.81 16.68 28.98
C LYS A 566 -3.99 15.52 29.57
N THR A 567 -2.75 15.33 29.15
CA THR A 567 -1.83 14.37 29.77
C THR A 567 -1.30 14.98 31.07
N ASP A 568 -1.84 14.53 32.20
CA ASP A 568 -1.42 14.94 33.54
C ASP A 568 0.11 14.90 33.69
N SER A 569 0.64 16.02 34.16
CA SER A 569 1.97 16.08 34.76
C SER A 569 1.95 15.30 36.08
N ALA A 570 2.16 13.98 36.01
CA ALA A 570 2.43 13.16 37.18
C ALA A 570 3.55 12.15 36.89
N LYS A 571 4.79 12.57 37.16
CA LYS A 571 5.88 11.65 37.45
C LYS A 571 5.53 10.88 38.73
N THR A 572 5.20 9.58 38.67
CA THR A 572 5.48 8.62 39.76
C THR A 572 5.24 7.15 39.36
N ARG A 573 6.30 6.35 39.52
CA ARG A 573 6.48 4.90 39.80
C ARG A 573 5.33 3.87 39.60
N PRO A 574 5.68 2.61 39.26
CA PRO A 574 4.73 1.56 38.86
C PRO A 574 3.97 0.97 40.05
N LYS A 575 2.65 0.80 39.90
CA LYS A 575 1.83 -0.15 40.68
C LYS A 575 0.74 -0.78 39.80
N GLU A 576 0.50 -2.05 40.10
CA GLU A 576 -0.30 -3.04 39.38
C GLU A 576 -1.82 -2.74 39.34
N SER A 577 -2.46 -3.19 38.25
CA SER A 577 -3.87 -3.65 38.07
C SER A 577 -5.02 -2.76 38.61
N THR A 578 -6.01 -2.29 37.84
CA THR A 578 -7.06 -3.08 37.15
C THR A 578 -8.04 -2.11 36.43
N ALA A 579 -8.69 -2.63 35.36
CA ALA A 579 -9.98 -2.25 34.75
C ALA A 579 -10.01 -1.45 33.41
N PRO A 580 -10.99 -1.74 32.50
CA PRO A 580 -11.07 -1.26 31.11
C PRO A 580 -11.85 0.06 30.95
N PRO A 581 -11.86 0.71 29.76
CA PRO A 581 -12.48 2.03 29.56
C PRO A 581 -14.03 2.00 29.54
N ASP A 582 -14.64 3.06 30.06
CA ASP A 582 -16.07 3.18 30.36
C ASP A 582 -17.04 3.03 29.17
N PRO A 583 -18.23 2.42 29.38
CA PRO A 583 -19.32 2.36 28.41
C PRO A 583 -20.11 3.68 28.35
N VAL A 584 -20.65 4.01 27.17
CA VAL A 584 -21.61 5.11 26.98
C VAL A 584 -22.84 4.88 27.88
N LEU A 585 -23.07 5.77 28.85
CA LEU A 585 -24.11 5.62 29.86
C LEU A 585 -25.53 5.83 29.27
N PRO A 586 -26.56 5.08 29.73
CA PRO A 586 -27.93 5.20 29.24
C PRO A 586 -28.57 6.57 29.54
N ARG A 587 -29.40 7.09 28.62
CA ARG A 587 -30.15 8.35 28.81
C ARG A 587 -31.62 8.12 29.12
N MET A 588 -32.12 8.80 30.14
CA MET A 588 -33.50 8.76 30.61
C MET A 588 -34.16 10.13 30.45
N VAL A 589 -35.44 10.18 30.11
CA VAL A 589 -36.26 11.39 30.13
C VAL A 589 -37.13 11.41 31.38
N VAL A 590 -37.17 12.56 32.05
CA VAL A 590 -37.99 12.78 33.24
C VAL A 590 -39.45 12.90 32.83
N ILE A 591 -40.29 12.09 33.47
CA ILE A 591 -41.74 12.02 33.23
C ILE A 591 -42.56 12.52 34.43
N ARG A 592 -41.91 12.74 35.57
CA ARG A 592 -42.54 13.29 36.77
C ARG A 592 -41.57 14.22 37.49
N ASP A 593 -42.04 15.40 37.87
CA ASP A 593 -41.26 16.35 38.66
C ASP A 593 -40.87 15.75 40.02
N TYR A 594 -39.66 16.06 40.46
CA TYR A 594 -39.20 15.75 41.81
C TYR A 594 -38.30 16.88 42.31
N SER A 595 -38.68 17.49 43.42
CA SER A 595 -38.02 18.68 43.98
C SER A 595 -37.05 18.37 45.12
N GLY A 596 -36.79 17.09 45.41
CA GLY A 596 -35.93 16.66 46.53
C GLY A 596 -36.67 16.09 47.74
N ILE A 597 -37.98 15.82 47.62
CA ILE A 597 -38.82 15.29 48.70
C ILE A 597 -39.59 14.06 48.18
N PRO A 598 -39.53 12.90 48.87
CA PRO A 598 -38.74 12.61 50.07
C PRO A 598 -37.23 12.60 49.79
N SER A 599 -36.39 12.99 50.75
CA SER A 599 -34.93 13.02 50.53
C SER A 599 -34.35 11.60 50.40
N PRO A 600 -33.41 11.34 49.47
CA PRO A 600 -32.74 10.05 49.34
C PRO A 600 -31.88 9.77 50.58
N HIS A 601 -31.87 8.52 51.06
CA HIS A 601 -30.98 8.09 52.14
C HIS A 601 -29.52 7.88 51.67
N CYS A 602 -29.30 7.83 50.36
CA CYS A 602 -28.05 7.41 49.74
C CYS A 602 -27.20 8.56 49.18
N GLY A 603 -27.64 9.82 49.29
CA GLY A 603 -26.90 10.98 48.77
C GLY A 603 -27.77 12.22 48.53
N PRO A 604 -27.20 13.30 47.96
CA PRO A 604 -27.91 14.57 47.76
C PRO A 604 -29.05 14.41 46.72
N PRO A 605 -30.24 15.00 46.97
CA PRO A 605 -31.34 14.96 46.03
C PRO A 605 -31.02 15.76 44.76
N LEU A 606 -31.38 15.20 43.61
CA LEU A 606 -31.37 15.90 42.32
C LEU A 606 -32.78 16.39 42.00
N SER A 607 -33.00 17.71 42.03
CA SER A 607 -34.27 18.28 41.57
C SER A 607 -34.39 18.14 40.05
N ILE A 608 -35.43 17.44 39.60
CA ILE A 608 -35.69 17.11 38.19
C ILE A 608 -37.08 17.60 37.78
N HIS A 609 -37.21 18.07 36.53
CA HIS A 609 -38.48 18.53 35.97
C HIS A 609 -38.86 17.72 34.73
N VAL A 610 -40.16 17.54 34.47
CA VAL A 610 -40.68 16.82 33.29
C VAL A 610 -40.05 17.40 32.02
N GLY A 611 -39.44 16.53 31.22
CA GLY A 611 -38.72 16.90 30.00
C GLY A 611 -37.20 17.00 30.14
N ASP A 612 -36.65 17.02 31.36
CA ASP A 612 -35.21 16.93 31.57
C ASP A 612 -34.67 15.59 31.04
N VAL A 613 -33.45 15.61 30.47
CA VAL A 613 -32.73 14.40 30.04
C VAL A 613 -31.58 14.13 31.00
N ILE A 614 -31.59 12.93 31.58
CA ILE A 614 -30.64 12.49 32.59
C ILE A 614 -29.76 11.38 32.00
N GLU A 615 -28.45 11.57 32.11
CA GLU A 615 -27.46 10.52 31.89
C GLU A 615 -27.35 9.68 33.17
N LEU A 616 -27.70 8.40 33.07
CA LEU A 616 -27.83 7.48 34.19
C LEU A 616 -26.46 6.95 34.60
N MET A 617 -25.96 7.37 35.76
CA MET A 617 -24.65 6.99 36.27
C MET A 617 -24.69 5.71 37.09
N PHE A 618 -25.74 5.52 37.89
CA PHE A 618 -25.94 4.32 38.69
C PHE A 618 -27.43 4.01 38.84
N ALA A 619 -27.82 2.78 38.50
CA ALA A 619 -29.16 2.28 38.67
C ALA A 619 -29.13 0.88 39.27
N ASP A 620 -29.65 0.76 40.49
CA ASP A 620 -29.93 -0.53 41.12
C ASP A 620 -31.42 -0.84 40.95
N LEU A 621 -31.73 -1.96 40.30
CA LEU A 621 -33.11 -2.43 40.06
C LEU A 621 -33.83 -2.81 41.37
N ARG A 622 -33.10 -2.99 42.48
CA ARG A 622 -33.64 -3.24 43.82
C ARG A 622 -33.83 -1.96 44.64
N SER A 623 -33.36 -0.80 44.15
CA SER A 623 -33.48 0.51 44.79
C SER A 623 -34.51 1.38 44.09
N SER A 624 -35.34 2.09 44.86
CA SER A 624 -36.23 3.13 44.33
C SER A 624 -35.51 4.45 44.00
N TRP A 625 -34.19 4.53 44.23
CA TRP A 625 -33.36 5.72 44.03
C TRP A 625 -32.21 5.44 43.07
N TRP A 626 -32.14 6.21 41.98
CA TRP A 626 -31.07 6.14 40.98
C TRP A 626 -30.27 7.43 40.96
N GLN A 627 -29.02 7.34 40.50
CA GLN A 627 -28.10 8.47 40.39
C GLN A 627 -27.86 8.81 38.92
N GLY A 628 -27.87 10.09 38.61
CA GLY A 628 -27.60 10.55 37.26
C GLY A 628 -27.27 12.04 37.19
N LYS A 629 -26.96 12.46 35.97
CA LYS A 629 -26.55 13.82 35.64
C LYS A 629 -27.55 14.44 34.67
N ILE A 630 -28.12 15.60 35.02
CA ILE A 630 -28.96 16.35 34.08
C ILE A 630 -28.07 16.90 32.97
N LEU A 631 -28.31 16.55 31.70
CA LEU A 631 -27.46 16.99 30.60
C LEU A 631 -27.45 18.51 30.42
N ALA A 632 -28.60 19.15 30.58
CA ALA A 632 -28.74 20.61 30.39
C ALA A 632 -28.02 21.44 31.46
N THR A 633 -27.96 20.97 32.71
CA THR A 633 -27.42 21.75 33.84
C THR A 633 -26.14 21.16 34.43
N SER A 634 -25.75 19.95 34.00
CA SER A 634 -24.65 19.15 34.55
C SER A 634 -24.72 18.87 36.05
N LYS A 635 -25.88 19.08 36.70
CA LYS A 635 -26.10 18.75 38.12
C LYS A 635 -26.22 17.25 38.31
N ILE A 636 -25.61 16.74 39.36
CA ILE A 636 -25.56 15.31 39.71
C ILE A 636 -26.24 15.10 41.06
N GLY A 637 -27.03 14.04 41.19
CA GLY A 637 -27.62 13.62 42.46
C GLY A 637 -28.60 12.46 42.27
N PHE A 638 -29.34 12.15 43.33
CA PHE A 638 -30.28 11.04 43.35
C PHE A 638 -31.71 11.47 43.07
N PHE A 639 -32.42 10.67 42.28
CA PHE A 639 -33.83 10.87 41.92
C PHE A 639 -34.60 9.54 41.97
N PRO A 640 -35.94 9.58 42.10
CA PRO A 640 -36.76 8.38 42.12
C PRO A 640 -36.73 7.65 40.78
N SER A 641 -36.50 6.34 40.78
CA SER A 641 -36.40 5.54 39.55
C SER A 641 -37.68 5.52 38.71
N ASP A 642 -38.84 5.69 39.35
CA ASP A 642 -40.16 5.76 38.72
C ASP A 642 -40.48 7.14 38.12
N ALA A 643 -39.64 8.16 38.37
CA ALA A 643 -39.82 9.51 37.83
C ALA A 643 -39.23 9.69 36.43
N VAL A 644 -38.57 8.65 35.89
CA VAL A 644 -37.91 8.68 34.58
C VAL A 644 -38.32 7.48 33.72
N ARG A 645 -38.18 7.62 32.40
CA ARG A 645 -38.26 6.50 31.45
C ARG A 645 -37.10 6.58 30.45
N PRO A 646 -36.69 5.48 29.80
CA PRO A 646 -35.73 5.54 28.71
C PRO A 646 -36.16 6.56 27.65
N CYS A 647 -35.23 7.40 27.21
CA CYS A 647 -35.50 8.35 26.13
C CYS A 647 -36.01 7.59 24.90
N PRO A 648 -37.14 7.98 24.27
CA PRO A 648 -37.56 7.38 23.02
C PRO A 648 -36.42 7.53 22.03
N CYS A 649 -35.91 6.40 21.55
CA CYS A 649 -34.88 6.34 20.55
C CYS A 649 -35.33 7.23 19.38
N VAL A 650 -34.58 8.29 19.06
CA VAL A 650 -34.59 8.82 17.69
C VAL A 650 -34.36 7.60 16.80
N PRO A 651 -35.22 7.30 15.82
CA PRO A 651 -35.02 6.12 15.00
C PRO A 651 -33.62 6.21 14.41
N LYS A 652 -32.79 5.23 14.74
CA LYS A 652 -31.61 4.92 13.94
C LYS A 652 -32.08 4.89 12.47
N PRO A 653 -31.29 5.36 11.50
CA PRO A 653 -31.63 5.14 10.10
C PRO A 653 -31.91 3.64 9.94
N VAL A 654 -33.14 3.30 9.55
CA VAL A 654 -33.52 1.92 9.32
C VAL A 654 -32.66 1.45 8.16
N ASP A 655 -31.82 0.45 8.41
CA ASP A 655 -30.95 -0.07 7.37
C ASP A 655 -31.81 -0.85 6.36
N TYR A 656 -31.90 -0.30 5.15
CA TYR A 656 -32.59 -0.92 4.02
C TYR A 656 -31.64 -1.69 3.10
N SER A 657 -30.35 -1.84 3.45
CA SER A 657 -29.32 -2.52 2.66
C SER A 657 -29.73 -3.92 2.19
N ALA A 658 -30.50 -4.64 3.00
CA ALA A 658 -31.01 -5.98 2.69
C ALA A 658 -32.18 -6.01 1.69
N GLN A 659 -32.75 -4.87 1.30
CA GLN A 659 -33.89 -4.80 0.39
C GLN A 659 -33.43 -4.76 -1.08
N LEU A 660 -33.96 -5.66 -1.92
CA LEU A 660 -33.59 -5.75 -3.35
C LEU A 660 -33.91 -4.49 -4.16
N TRP A 661 -34.83 -3.65 -3.68
CA TRP A 661 -35.18 -2.38 -4.31
C TRP A 661 -34.30 -1.21 -3.83
N TYR A 662 -33.45 -1.41 -2.83
CA TYR A 662 -32.69 -0.33 -2.22
C TYR A 662 -31.30 -0.18 -2.83
N ALA A 663 -31.03 1.01 -3.38
CA ALA A 663 -29.81 1.32 -4.12
C ALA A 663 -28.77 2.13 -3.32
N GLY A 664 -29.10 2.56 -2.09
CA GLY A 664 -28.21 3.38 -1.28
C GLY A 664 -28.00 4.81 -1.84
N PRO A 665 -26.86 5.47 -1.54
CA PRO A 665 -26.48 6.75 -2.14
C PRO A 665 -26.29 6.63 -3.65
N MET A 666 -27.27 7.09 -4.41
CA MET A 666 -27.26 7.03 -5.87
C MET A 666 -27.87 8.30 -6.45
N GLU A 667 -27.15 8.93 -7.38
CA GLU A 667 -27.61 10.15 -8.03
C GLU A 667 -28.72 9.88 -9.05
N ARG A 668 -29.47 10.93 -9.41
CA ARG A 668 -30.59 10.83 -10.36
C ARG A 668 -30.16 10.27 -11.72
N TYR A 669 -29.00 10.69 -12.20
CA TYR A 669 -28.46 10.25 -13.49
C TYR A 669 -28.11 8.76 -13.47
N GLN A 670 -27.39 8.30 -12.44
CA GLN A 670 -27.02 6.89 -12.24
C GLN A 670 -28.25 5.97 -12.18
N ALA A 671 -29.28 6.36 -11.42
CA ALA A 671 -30.56 5.63 -11.39
C ALA A 671 -31.28 5.61 -12.74
N GLY A 672 -31.05 6.62 -13.58
CA GLY A 672 -31.57 6.68 -14.95
C GLY A 672 -30.90 5.69 -15.89
N VAL A 673 -29.58 5.50 -15.76
CA VAL A 673 -28.81 4.53 -16.54
C VAL A 673 -29.18 3.10 -16.12
N GLU A 674 -29.25 2.83 -14.82
CA GLU A 674 -29.53 1.49 -14.28
C GLU A 674 -30.91 0.94 -14.70
N LEU A 675 -31.89 1.83 -14.84
CA LEU A 675 -33.26 1.47 -15.23
C LEU A 675 -33.52 1.64 -16.74
N LEU A 676 -32.52 2.03 -17.54
CA LEU A 676 -32.72 2.32 -18.96
C LEU A 676 -33.09 1.06 -19.75
N ASP A 677 -32.37 -0.03 -19.49
CA ASP A 677 -32.50 -1.32 -20.18
C ASP A 677 -33.40 -2.32 -19.44
N GLN A 678 -34.08 -1.86 -18.39
CA GLN A 678 -35.00 -2.65 -17.58
C GLN A 678 -36.44 -2.57 -18.09
N GLU A 679 -37.27 -3.56 -17.73
CA GLU A 679 -38.69 -3.58 -18.08
C GLU A 679 -39.49 -2.45 -17.40
N ASN A 680 -40.62 -2.08 -18.01
CA ASN A 680 -41.53 -1.09 -17.42
C ASN A 680 -42.14 -1.64 -16.13
N GLY A 681 -42.06 -0.87 -15.04
CA GLY A 681 -42.46 -1.29 -13.69
C GLY A 681 -41.28 -1.58 -12.77
N THR A 682 -40.04 -1.70 -13.29
CA THR A 682 -38.83 -1.86 -12.49
C THR A 682 -38.47 -0.59 -11.74
N TYR A 683 -38.17 -0.70 -10.44
CA TYR A 683 -37.95 0.45 -9.56
C TYR A 683 -36.80 0.25 -8.57
N LEU A 684 -36.27 1.37 -8.10
CA LEU A 684 -35.30 1.44 -7.01
C LEU A 684 -35.56 2.65 -6.09
N VAL A 685 -35.12 2.55 -4.84
CA VAL A 685 -35.14 3.65 -3.86
C VAL A 685 -33.71 4.04 -3.52
N ARG A 686 -33.41 5.35 -3.59
CA ARG A 686 -32.07 5.91 -3.44
C ARG A 686 -32.03 7.11 -2.49
N HIS A 687 -30.87 7.36 -1.89
CA HIS A 687 -30.58 8.58 -1.14
C HIS A 687 -30.23 9.74 -2.08
N ARG A 688 -30.73 10.94 -1.77
CA ARG A 688 -30.58 12.13 -2.61
C ARG A 688 -29.28 12.90 -2.39
N SER A 689 -28.59 12.77 -1.24
CA SER A 689 -27.28 13.37 -0.95
C SER A 689 -26.45 12.51 0.01
N LYS A 690 -25.10 12.71 0.03
CA LYS A 690 -24.17 12.01 0.95
C LYS A 690 -24.33 12.43 2.43
N GLU A 691 -25.11 13.47 2.72
CA GLU A 691 -25.23 14.06 4.07
C GLU A 691 -26.68 14.13 4.62
N SER A 692 -27.70 13.49 4.02
CA SER A 692 -29.06 13.53 4.60
C SER A 692 -29.98 12.34 4.30
N SER A 693 -30.93 12.10 5.22
CA SER A 693 -31.98 11.07 5.23
C SER A 693 -33.12 11.27 4.21
N GLU A 694 -32.89 12.00 3.12
CA GLU A 694 -33.88 12.22 2.06
C GLU A 694 -33.86 11.09 1.02
N TYR A 695 -35.01 10.43 0.80
CA TYR A 695 -35.18 9.32 -0.15
C TYR A 695 -35.89 9.75 -1.44
N ALA A 696 -35.64 9.02 -2.52
CA ALA A 696 -36.37 9.13 -3.78
C ALA A 696 -36.61 7.76 -4.41
N ILE A 697 -37.78 7.58 -5.04
CA ILE A 697 -38.11 6.39 -5.85
C ILE A 697 -37.78 6.72 -7.31
N SER A 698 -37.06 5.84 -8.00
CA SER A 698 -36.85 5.90 -9.45
C SER A 698 -37.51 4.67 -10.08
N ILE A 699 -38.36 4.85 -11.09
CA ILE A 699 -39.13 3.77 -11.73
C ILE A 699 -39.16 3.94 -13.25
N LYS A 700 -39.02 2.85 -13.99
CA LYS A 700 -39.18 2.80 -15.45
C LYS A 700 -40.67 2.73 -15.80
N PHE A 701 -41.18 3.70 -16.57
CA PHE A 701 -42.58 3.73 -17.01
C PHE A 701 -42.71 4.36 -18.40
N LYS A 702 -43.36 3.63 -19.33
CA LYS A 702 -43.49 4.01 -20.75
C LYS A 702 -42.14 4.37 -21.37
N ASP A 703 -41.15 3.50 -21.17
CA ASP A 703 -39.76 3.59 -21.63
C ASP A 703 -38.97 4.80 -21.11
N LYS A 704 -39.52 5.56 -20.17
CA LYS A 704 -38.87 6.69 -19.53
C LYS A 704 -38.70 6.44 -18.04
N VAL A 705 -37.55 6.83 -17.48
CA VAL A 705 -37.35 6.78 -16.03
C VAL A 705 -38.01 8.00 -15.38
N LYS A 706 -38.84 7.75 -14.38
CA LYS A 706 -39.51 8.76 -13.55
C LYS A 706 -38.92 8.74 -12.15
N HIS A 707 -38.76 9.92 -11.56
CA HIS A 707 -38.20 10.06 -10.21
C HIS A 707 -39.20 10.80 -9.31
N ILE A 708 -39.49 10.21 -8.17
CA ILE A 708 -40.46 10.68 -7.19
C ILE A 708 -39.70 11.00 -5.89
N LYS A 709 -39.85 12.22 -5.36
CA LYS A 709 -39.27 12.57 -4.06
C LYS A 709 -40.15 11.99 -2.95
N ILE A 710 -39.54 11.32 -1.97
CA ILE A 710 -40.21 10.95 -0.73
C ILE A 710 -40.05 12.13 0.23
N LEU A 711 -41.17 12.66 0.72
CA LEU A 711 -41.23 13.78 1.65
C LEU A 711 -41.43 13.26 3.08
N THR A 712 -41.01 14.05 4.06
CA THR A 712 -41.13 13.72 5.48
C THR A 712 -41.88 14.84 6.23
N LYS A 713 -42.90 14.49 7.00
CA LYS A 713 -43.67 15.41 7.87
C LYS A 713 -44.02 14.71 9.17
N ASP A 714 -43.76 15.37 10.31
CA ASP A 714 -44.05 14.87 11.66
C ASP A 714 -43.52 13.45 11.95
N GLY A 715 -42.39 13.06 11.32
CA GLY A 715 -41.78 11.74 11.45
C GLY A 715 -42.38 10.65 10.54
N PHE A 716 -43.31 11.00 9.65
CA PHE A 716 -43.90 10.10 8.65
C PHE A 716 -43.40 10.42 7.25
N PHE A 717 -43.33 9.41 6.38
CA PHE A 717 -42.94 9.48 4.98
C PHE A 717 -44.17 9.47 4.07
N TYR A 718 -44.13 10.22 2.97
CA TYR A 718 -45.21 10.22 1.98
C TYR A 718 -44.72 10.67 0.60
N ILE A 719 -45.46 10.27 -0.44
CA ILE A 719 -45.33 10.80 -1.81
C ILE A 719 -46.59 11.53 -2.29
N ALA A 720 -47.73 11.32 -1.61
CA ALA A 720 -49.00 12.02 -1.78
C ALA A 720 -49.52 12.40 -0.39
N GLU A 721 -49.93 13.65 -0.18
CA GLU A 721 -50.36 14.14 1.15
C GLU A 721 -51.59 13.41 1.73
N SER A 722 -52.33 12.67 0.89
CA SER A 722 -53.46 11.84 1.30
C SER A 722 -53.08 10.66 2.20
N ARG A 723 -51.79 10.23 2.23
CA ARG A 723 -51.34 9.03 2.96
C ARG A 723 -49.97 9.21 3.59
N LEU A 724 -49.88 8.92 4.88
CA LEU A 724 -48.65 9.01 5.68
C LEU A 724 -48.20 7.62 6.14
N PHE A 725 -46.91 7.32 6.00
CA PHE A 725 -46.29 6.02 6.32
C PHE A 725 -45.25 6.18 7.42
N LYS A 726 -45.13 5.19 8.32
CA LYS A 726 -44.18 5.26 9.44
C LYS A 726 -42.73 5.01 8.99
N THR A 727 -42.53 4.20 7.96
CA THR A 727 -41.22 3.90 7.38
C THR A 727 -41.24 3.96 5.85
N VAL A 728 -40.07 4.04 5.22
CA VAL A 728 -39.95 3.95 3.76
C VAL A 728 -40.35 2.55 3.26
N LEU A 729 -40.11 1.51 4.05
CA LEU A 729 -40.55 0.15 3.72
C LEU A 729 -42.08 0.07 3.64
N ASP A 730 -42.81 0.62 4.61
CA ASP A 730 -44.28 0.63 4.59
C ASP A 730 -44.84 1.36 3.35
N LEU A 731 -44.16 2.43 2.94
CA LEU A 731 -44.51 3.18 1.74
C LEU A 731 -44.30 2.33 0.48
N VAL A 732 -43.15 1.65 0.36
CA VAL A 732 -42.84 0.77 -0.78
C VAL A 732 -43.82 -0.39 -0.84
N GLU A 733 -44.09 -1.07 0.28
CA GLU A 733 -45.03 -2.20 0.34
C GLU A 733 -46.45 -1.78 -0.05
N TYR A 734 -46.88 -0.58 0.32
CA TYR A 734 -48.18 -0.06 -0.11
C TYR A 734 -48.24 0.16 -1.62
N TYR A 735 -47.25 0.83 -2.22
CA TYR A 735 -47.23 1.13 -3.66
C TYR A 735 -46.80 -0.05 -4.55
N LYS A 736 -46.37 -1.18 -3.97
CA LYS A 736 -46.35 -2.47 -4.68
C LYS A 736 -47.76 -2.95 -5.06
N GLN A 737 -48.77 -2.59 -4.26
CA GLN A 737 -50.15 -3.05 -4.42
C GLN A 737 -51.12 -1.96 -4.88
N HIS A 738 -50.70 -0.69 -4.88
CA HIS A 738 -51.54 0.46 -5.23
C HIS A 738 -50.86 1.34 -6.26
N SER A 739 -51.63 1.82 -7.25
CA SER A 739 -51.11 2.65 -8.33
C SER A 739 -50.59 4.00 -7.84
N LEU A 740 -49.44 4.42 -8.35
CA LEU A 740 -48.85 5.75 -8.12
C LEU A 740 -49.70 6.90 -8.68
N LYS A 741 -50.75 6.59 -9.46
CA LYS A 741 -51.73 7.56 -9.98
C LYS A 741 -52.39 8.41 -8.90
N GLU A 742 -52.51 7.88 -7.67
CA GLU A 742 -53.06 8.60 -6.51
C GLU A 742 -52.28 9.90 -6.21
N GLY A 743 -50.96 9.89 -6.38
CA GLY A 743 -50.10 11.08 -6.21
C GLY A 743 -49.68 11.75 -7.51
N PHE A 744 -49.67 11.01 -8.62
CA PHE A 744 -49.14 11.46 -9.91
C PHE A 744 -50.03 10.98 -11.06
N SER A 745 -51.02 11.79 -11.46
CA SER A 745 -52.05 11.41 -12.46
C SER A 745 -51.52 10.87 -13.80
N SER A 746 -50.29 11.21 -14.17
CA SER A 746 -49.61 10.73 -15.39
C SER A 746 -48.80 9.43 -15.22
N LEU A 747 -48.71 8.87 -14.01
CA LEU A 747 -47.90 7.71 -13.65
C LEU A 747 -48.78 6.58 -13.10
N ASP A 748 -49.53 5.95 -14.00
CA ASP A 748 -50.45 4.85 -13.66
C ASP A 748 -49.71 3.50 -13.69
N THR A 749 -48.92 3.25 -12.66
CA THR A 749 -48.20 1.99 -12.43
C THR A 749 -47.98 1.75 -10.95
N MET A 750 -47.78 0.49 -10.58
CA MET A 750 -47.33 0.06 -9.26
C MET A 750 -45.81 -0.16 -9.26
N LEU A 751 -45.21 -0.33 -8.08
CA LEU A 751 -43.82 -0.75 -7.90
C LEU A 751 -43.74 -2.27 -8.12
N GLN A 752 -43.43 -2.70 -9.35
CA GLN A 752 -43.59 -4.11 -9.74
C GLN A 752 -42.34 -4.93 -9.41
N VAL A 753 -41.19 -4.57 -10.02
CA VAL A 753 -39.96 -5.38 -9.95
C VAL A 753 -38.85 -4.59 -9.26
N PRO A 754 -38.30 -5.03 -8.12
CA PRO A 754 -37.08 -4.48 -7.55
C PRO A 754 -35.90 -4.62 -8.53
N TYR A 755 -35.09 -3.58 -8.67
CA TYR A 755 -34.03 -3.56 -9.68
C TYR A 755 -32.93 -4.63 -9.51
N ARG A 756 -32.76 -5.22 -8.31
CA ARG A 756 -31.83 -6.33 -8.06
C ARG A 756 -32.48 -7.72 -8.14
N GLU A 757 -33.73 -7.83 -8.58
CA GLU A 757 -34.39 -9.13 -8.73
C GLU A 757 -33.90 -9.83 -10.02
N LEU A 758 -33.29 -11.01 -9.87
CA LEU A 758 -32.77 -11.82 -10.97
C LEU A 758 -33.93 -12.34 -11.84
N SER A 759 -33.99 -11.92 -13.09
CA SER A 759 -34.88 -12.50 -14.10
C SER A 759 -34.49 -13.97 -14.36
N ASN A 760 -35.34 -14.89 -13.91
CA ASN A 760 -35.23 -16.32 -14.18
C ASN A 760 -35.18 -16.60 -15.69
N GLY A 761 -34.10 -17.26 -16.15
CA GLY A 761 -34.11 -18.05 -17.38
C GLY A 761 -32.97 -17.78 -18.36
N ASN A 762 -31.82 -18.44 -18.15
CA ASN A 762 -31.09 -19.25 -19.14
C ASN A 762 -29.59 -19.30 -18.83
N MET A 763 -29.20 -20.33 -18.09
CA MET A 763 -27.83 -20.88 -18.16
C MET A 763 -27.75 -21.83 -19.36
N PRO A 764 -26.59 -21.95 -20.02
CA PRO A 764 -26.13 -23.30 -20.33
C PRO A 764 -24.70 -23.62 -19.89
N ARG A 765 -24.61 -24.88 -19.46
CA ARG A 765 -23.46 -25.68 -19.00
C ARG A 765 -22.39 -25.90 -20.07
N ALA A 766 -21.20 -26.21 -19.58
CA ALA A 766 -20.06 -26.70 -20.33
C ALA A 766 -20.20 -28.17 -20.81
N ILE A 767 -19.47 -28.46 -21.90
CA ILE A 767 -18.93 -29.73 -22.43
C ILE A 767 -19.90 -30.78 -23.02
N THR A 768 -19.90 -30.96 -24.36
CA THR A 768 -19.39 -32.16 -25.09
C THR A 768 -19.75 -32.18 -26.60
N LYS A 769 -18.71 -32.39 -27.41
CA LYS A 769 -18.60 -33.06 -28.74
C LYS A 769 -19.79 -33.16 -29.73
N ALA A 770 -19.41 -32.83 -30.98
CA ALA A 770 -19.59 -33.55 -32.24
C ALA A 770 -20.71 -33.12 -33.21
N GLY A 771 -20.25 -32.70 -34.41
CA GLY A 771 -20.91 -32.76 -35.72
C GLY A 771 -22.09 -31.82 -35.93
N SER A 772 -22.36 -31.24 -37.10
CA SER A 772 -21.74 -31.29 -38.42
C SER A 772 -22.63 -30.43 -39.34
N VAL A 773 -22.01 -29.80 -40.35
CA VAL A 773 -22.58 -29.36 -41.64
C VAL A 773 -23.39 -28.04 -41.67
N SER A 774 -22.81 -27.07 -42.38
CA SER A 774 -23.36 -25.85 -43.01
C SER A 774 -24.34 -26.20 -44.17
N PRO A 775 -24.63 -25.39 -45.22
CA PRO A 775 -24.39 -23.97 -45.50
C PRO A 775 -25.55 -23.21 -46.20
N GLY A 776 -25.38 -21.89 -46.35
CA GLY A 776 -25.94 -21.11 -47.46
C GLY A 776 -26.80 -19.92 -47.00
N GLY A 777 -26.61 -18.68 -47.46
CA GLY A 777 -25.68 -18.14 -48.46
C GLY A 777 -25.87 -16.62 -48.58
N CYS A 778 -24.76 -15.94 -48.87
CA CYS A 778 -24.51 -14.65 -49.52
C CYS A 778 -25.63 -13.58 -49.58
N SER A 779 -25.28 -12.31 -49.23
CA SER A 779 -25.06 -11.25 -50.22
C SER A 779 -24.88 -9.82 -49.66
N PHE A 780 -23.77 -9.19 -50.07
CA PHE A 780 -23.55 -7.76 -50.37
C PHE A 780 -23.31 -6.71 -49.25
N VAL A 781 -22.16 -6.03 -49.41
CA VAL A 781 -21.60 -4.79 -48.81
C VAL A 781 -21.52 -3.78 -49.98
N PRO A 782 -21.61 -2.41 -49.88
CA PRO A 782 -20.68 -1.52 -49.14
C PRO A 782 -21.24 -0.11 -48.76
N PRO A 783 -20.43 0.97 -48.55
CA PRO A 783 -19.71 1.32 -47.31
C PRO A 783 -19.92 2.78 -46.85
N SER A 784 -19.79 3.10 -45.55
CA SER A 784 -19.37 4.47 -45.10
C SER A 784 -19.32 4.65 -43.57
N PHE A 785 -18.12 5.01 -43.06
CA PHE A 785 -17.81 6.03 -42.02
C PHE A 785 -18.65 6.02 -40.71
N SER A 786 -18.20 5.79 -39.47
CA SER A 786 -16.93 5.92 -38.70
C SER A 786 -17.21 5.37 -37.27
N PRO A 787 -16.38 5.59 -36.23
CA PRO A 787 -15.00 5.18 -35.97
C PRO A 787 -14.90 4.08 -34.88
N PHE A 788 -13.81 3.34 -34.97
CA PHE A 788 -13.35 2.28 -34.07
C PHE A 788 -13.00 2.84 -32.67
N TRP A 789 -13.76 2.50 -31.64
CA TRP A 789 -13.34 2.52 -30.24
C TRP A 789 -13.95 1.32 -29.52
N SER A 790 -13.36 0.15 -29.76
CA SER A 790 -13.48 -1.00 -28.86
C SER A 790 -12.09 -1.62 -28.71
N GLY A 791 -11.23 -0.90 -27.99
CA GLY A 791 -10.07 -1.49 -27.35
C GLY A 791 -10.54 -2.13 -26.05
N THR A 792 -10.64 -3.44 -26.06
CA THR A 792 -10.97 -4.28 -24.90
C THR A 792 -9.87 -4.08 -23.85
N VAL A 793 -10.11 -3.23 -22.86
CA VAL A 793 -9.29 -3.14 -21.65
C VAL A 793 -9.45 -4.49 -20.94
N LEU A 794 -8.35 -5.24 -20.82
CA LEU A 794 -8.29 -6.43 -19.98
C LEU A 794 -8.55 -6.02 -18.54
N SER A 795 -9.78 -6.22 -18.05
CA SER A 795 -10.09 -6.10 -16.63
C SER A 795 -9.34 -7.23 -15.89
N PRO A 796 -8.50 -6.93 -14.89
CA PRO A 796 -7.84 -7.97 -14.12
C PRO A 796 -8.89 -8.88 -13.45
N ARG A 797 -8.60 -10.18 -13.41
CA ARG A 797 -9.49 -11.17 -12.79
C ARG A 797 -9.63 -10.85 -11.30
N LEU A 798 -10.87 -10.69 -10.84
CA LEU A 798 -11.19 -10.48 -9.43
C LEU A 798 -10.85 -11.76 -8.63
N VAL A 799 -9.92 -11.62 -7.68
CA VAL A 799 -9.44 -12.71 -6.80
C VAL A 799 -10.29 -12.82 -5.53
N GLY A 800 -10.86 -11.71 -5.04
CA GLY A 800 -11.68 -11.70 -3.82
C GLY A 800 -12.12 -10.30 -3.43
N ILE A 801 -12.80 -10.17 -2.29
CA ILE A 801 -13.20 -8.89 -1.69
C ILE A 801 -12.69 -8.88 -0.24
N ALA A 802 -12.13 -7.76 0.19
CA ALA A 802 -11.73 -7.58 1.58
C ALA A 802 -12.20 -6.26 2.16
N VAL A 803 -12.45 -6.25 3.46
CA VAL A 803 -12.84 -5.07 4.22
C VAL A 803 -11.65 -4.56 5.01
N ALA A 804 -11.30 -3.29 4.85
CA ALA A 804 -10.28 -2.65 5.67
C ALA A 804 -10.68 -2.68 7.15
N ARG A 805 -9.86 -3.32 7.98
CA ARG A 805 -9.96 -3.31 9.44
C ARG A 805 -9.22 -2.14 10.06
N TYR A 806 -8.26 -1.57 9.34
CA TYR A 806 -7.42 -0.47 9.80
C TYR A 806 -7.19 0.51 8.65
N ASP A 807 -7.00 1.79 8.99
CA ASP A 807 -6.60 2.80 8.01
C ASP A 807 -5.17 2.56 7.54
N PHE A 808 -4.90 2.73 6.25
CA PHE A 808 -3.59 2.66 5.63
C PHE A 808 -3.39 3.87 4.72
N CYS A 809 -2.28 4.61 4.87
CA CYS A 809 -1.95 5.71 3.96
C CYS A 809 -0.88 5.28 2.96
N SER A 810 -1.25 5.32 1.67
CA SER A 810 -0.33 5.17 0.55
C SER A 810 0.77 6.23 0.61
N ARG A 811 2.02 5.79 0.50
CA ARG A 811 3.21 6.66 0.53
C ARG A 811 3.68 7.08 -0.85
N ASP A 812 3.24 6.37 -1.88
CA ASP A 812 3.45 6.69 -3.28
C ASP A 812 2.15 6.53 -4.09
N THR A 813 2.22 6.75 -5.40
CA THR A 813 1.08 6.66 -6.31
C THR A 813 0.68 5.23 -6.67
N ARG A 814 1.48 4.23 -6.32
CA ARG A 814 1.24 2.80 -6.60
C ARG A 814 0.54 2.12 -5.45
N GLU A 815 0.68 2.65 -4.24
CA GLU A 815 -0.03 2.20 -3.06
C GLU A 815 -1.48 2.76 -3.03
N LEU A 816 -2.41 1.99 -2.46
CA LEU A 816 -3.81 2.37 -2.29
C LEU A 816 -4.07 2.70 -0.84
N SER A 817 -4.42 3.96 -0.54
CA SER A 817 -4.86 4.32 0.81
C SER A 817 -6.18 3.64 1.15
N LEU A 818 -6.30 3.13 2.38
CA LEU A 818 -7.49 2.50 2.93
C LEU A 818 -7.96 3.25 4.17
N LEU A 819 -9.26 3.27 4.39
CA LEU A 819 -9.91 3.65 5.65
C LEU A 819 -10.60 2.42 6.22
N GLN A 820 -10.59 2.30 7.55
CA GLN A 820 -11.31 1.24 8.23
C GLN A 820 -12.79 1.24 7.81
N GLY A 821 -13.24 0.10 7.28
CA GLY A 821 -14.57 -0.12 6.72
C GLY A 821 -14.61 -0.15 5.18
N ASP A 822 -13.54 0.24 4.50
CA ASP A 822 -13.48 0.25 3.04
C ASP A 822 -13.57 -1.16 2.45
N ILE A 823 -14.38 -1.34 1.42
CA ILE A 823 -14.55 -2.61 0.69
C ILE A 823 -13.68 -2.56 -0.56
N ILE A 824 -12.71 -3.46 -0.63
CA ILE A 824 -11.65 -3.45 -1.64
C ILE A 824 -11.77 -4.69 -2.51
N LYS A 825 -11.82 -4.47 -3.83
CA LYS A 825 -11.80 -5.55 -4.83
C LYS A 825 -10.36 -6.00 -5.02
N ILE A 826 -10.04 -7.25 -4.69
CA ILE A 826 -8.67 -7.77 -4.79
C ILE A 826 -8.44 -8.32 -6.20
N TYR A 827 -7.34 -7.90 -6.82
CA TYR A 827 -6.88 -8.38 -8.13
C TYR A 827 -5.64 -9.26 -8.04
N THR A 828 -4.79 -9.05 -7.03
CA THR A 828 -3.55 -9.83 -6.89
C THR A 828 -3.17 -9.94 -5.42
N LYS A 829 -2.66 -11.11 -5.01
CA LYS A 829 -2.15 -11.34 -3.65
C LYS A 829 -0.71 -11.81 -3.73
N MET A 830 0.21 -11.08 -3.10
CA MET A 830 1.60 -11.51 -2.97
C MET A 830 1.83 -12.25 -1.65
N SER A 831 2.75 -13.21 -1.66
CA SER A 831 3.18 -13.98 -0.49
C SER A 831 3.82 -13.11 0.60
N ASN A 832 4.40 -11.95 0.22
CA ASN A 832 4.99 -10.97 1.14
C ASN A 832 3.95 -10.14 1.93
N GLY A 833 2.66 -10.43 1.76
CA GLY A 833 1.58 -9.77 2.48
C GLY A 833 1.07 -8.48 1.85
N TRP A 834 1.48 -8.11 0.64
CA TRP A 834 0.90 -7.00 -0.13
C TRP A 834 -0.13 -7.48 -1.14
N TRP A 835 -1.28 -6.82 -1.18
CA TRP A 835 -2.38 -7.12 -2.10
C TRP A 835 -2.62 -5.93 -3.02
N LYS A 836 -2.87 -6.21 -4.30
CA LYS A 836 -3.31 -5.22 -5.28
C LYS A 836 -4.81 -5.27 -5.35
N GLY A 837 -5.45 -4.12 -5.23
CA GLY A 837 -6.90 -4.05 -5.37
C GLY A 837 -7.38 -2.67 -5.76
N GLU A 838 -8.69 -2.55 -5.83
CA GLU A 838 -9.40 -1.35 -6.25
C GLU A 838 -10.37 -0.88 -5.19
N LEU A 839 -10.29 0.43 -4.92
CA LEU A 839 -11.21 1.18 -4.08
C LEU A 839 -11.58 2.47 -4.84
N ASP A 840 -12.87 2.74 -5.00
CA ASP A 840 -13.40 3.93 -5.68
C ASP A 840 -12.77 4.21 -7.07
N GLY A 841 -12.49 3.15 -7.85
CA GLY A 841 -11.89 3.25 -9.19
C GLY A 841 -10.39 3.55 -9.20
N ARG A 842 -9.74 3.60 -8.03
CA ARG A 842 -8.29 3.72 -7.89
C ARG A 842 -7.71 2.34 -7.60
N VAL A 843 -6.75 1.92 -8.42
CA VAL A 843 -6.03 0.66 -8.26
C VAL A 843 -4.68 0.92 -7.61
N GLY A 844 -4.33 0.13 -6.61
CA GLY A 844 -3.01 0.20 -5.98
C GLY A 844 -2.77 -0.92 -4.97
N TRP A 845 -1.56 -0.92 -4.42
CA TRP A 845 -1.08 -1.90 -3.46
C TRP A 845 -1.38 -1.48 -2.02
N PHE A 846 -1.82 -2.41 -1.20
CA PHE A 846 -2.02 -2.19 0.23
C PHE A 846 -1.63 -3.44 1.02
N PRO A 847 -1.24 -3.32 2.29
CA PRO A 847 -0.84 -4.48 3.07
C PRO A 847 -2.09 -5.26 3.47
N SER A 848 -2.10 -6.56 3.19
CA SER A 848 -3.16 -7.51 3.54
C SER A 848 -3.53 -7.51 5.03
N THR A 849 -2.63 -7.06 5.90
CA THR A 849 -2.85 -6.96 7.34
C THR A 849 -3.85 -5.88 7.73
N TYR A 850 -4.09 -4.91 6.85
CA TYR A 850 -5.03 -3.81 7.07
C TYR A 850 -6.44 -4.19 6.67
N VAL A 851 -6.63 -5.36 6.07
CA VAL A 851 -7.91 -5.83 5.55
C VAL A 851 -8.23 -7.23 6.10
N GLU A 852 -9.50 -7.56 6.12
CA GLU A 852 -9.99 -8.90 6.39
C GLU A 852 -10.79 -9.33 5.16
N GLU A 853 -10.40 -10.45 4.58
CA GLU A 853 -11.10 -11.01 3.43
C GLU A 853 -12.48 -11.51 3.85
N GLU A 854 -13.49 -11.20 3.04
CA GLU A 854 -14.82 -11.78 3.23
C GLU A 854 -14.82 -13.18 2.59
N ASP A 855 -15.21 -14.20 3.37
CA ASP A 855 -15.27 -15.62 2.97
C ASP A 855 -16.27 -15.90 1.83
#